data_AF-Q176W4-F1
#
_entry.id   AF-Q176W4-F1
#
_cell.length_a   1.000
_cell.length_b   1.000
_cell.length_c   1.000
_cell.angle_alpha   90.00
_cell.angle_beta   90.00
_cell.angle_gamma   90.00
#
_symmetry.space_group_name_H-M   'P 1'
#
loop_
_entity.id
_entity.type
_entity.pdbx_description
1 polymer ?
#
loop_
_entity_poly.entity_id
_entity_poly.type
_entity_poly.pdbx_seq_one_letter_code
_entity_poly.pdbx_strand_id
1 'polypeptide(L)'
;VASGGSGTAKKGPASPFDNLSREDLVKKCRGLLGIAQKAKQAKDECLEENRMLKEQLSQAETQKAADKDCLKAMQEMVGSLTEQKLSAAMRVDELEKAVAGLRREIDGAALLRDQLDKLSVENEAFQRQIKRLTDENEELLTDLSSMEAKMKELGEEKDKVNTSKIALEQELLKAKNETALSGKEEKLIRKLKLYKNKVQEISAKVLLLKSDRKILMKTVKDYSEQVPKWQRELLKASDVLFTRIQTLERENAALKKANAESANQKDVQERENELENKLQEMITEKVALETSIVDKQKRLEVSNRDLQDRLQEAESTTKQLAEMIEQLKADSAQVAAKFVDFKEQNKKEFADDKNREELQSSLSKAEHALSSKENELQQVQAQDEALKAEIKNLQKHLQTVQSKLELVKLENSDLLSELKEINEILKERGGVISLQLSKISELESQKAALQQNSPDIDELKQRTQDLERQLAEKEAELRDRDRSFDAQSDVMSTSTISRAEESARMRDVDDSFEEKYNKLRSLAVKLKKKVAEQTLQLQKFEKEQGQNQKLKATLKAKEKQLNDELEAQKELKAEVEKCRLAAKKANVLNLEMEAYEKSLAELNKKLEMKKVHEKELEGTIEVQEGTIKSLKSQLTLLEQSMNAERSHSLELKKNVDMQQEKLRISEHQRGEINVELAQLKVEYERIKLEMESNRVELSEAVTEKEKTNNLMESEKSKLLKQIYALECDAEELKSKLKEKSQEVEDVRTEFASYKIRAQSVLRQNQNKEGGKERELQEEVQTLQKSLELSQLKMQTCSQQISELSKSCDELREDKTRLQNRCKELHDLLEESRLQNESLMEESRRSNLNHQEALKTQRLQNETLISCYKKQIEDLQEQHSKEPPFIISRTLPATPATTTIPSQPPAPKINLLLMEREDGEGSESTSSHPQNLPSATRRKSSNSSQPPQQQRTRSNRDLIPLDELLNSSFDDGSTVFEADSVADHSASGSPTVELQHTKDKLTKQESRVRHLTALLAEAEQDLAKLTQLNELLKEEVRRHERAIEREKHVHNSEYLKNVIFKFLTLNSGDEKSHLVPVLNTILRLSPEETQKLNNVARGTDGGGRGWTGILWN
;
A
#
# COMPACT_ATOMS: atom_id res chain seq x y z
N VAL A 1 -31.48 -118.55 1.37
CA VAL A 1 -30.91 -119.93 1.40
C VAL A 1 -31.95 -120.84 0.75
N ALA A 2 -31.73 -121.69 -0.25
CA ALA A 2 -30.59 -122.05 -1.07
C ALA A 2 -31.13 -122.86 -2.28
N SER A 3 -30.27 -123.02 -3.29
CA SER A 3 -30.29 -124.02 -4.35
C SER A 3 -30.54 -125.46 -3.89
N GLY A 4 -31.41 -126.17 -4.64
CA GLY A 4 -31.17 -127.49 -5.26
C GLY A 4 -30.99 -128.77 -4.40
N GLY A 5 -31.75 -129.82 -4.75
CA GLY A 5 -31.24 -131.21 -4.69
C GLY A 5 -32.14 -132.30 -4.11
N SER A 6 -32.74 -133.08 -5.02
CA SER A 6 -33.16 -134.50 -4.99
C SER A 6 -33.97 -135.11 -3.82
N GLY A 7 -34.99 -135.87 -4.23
CA GLY A 7 -35.99 -136.47 -3.36
C GLY A 7 -35.58 -137.77 -2.67
N THR A 8 -36.33 -138.06 -1.60
CA THR A 8 -36.74 -139.42 -1.24
C THR A 8 -38.17 -139.35 -0.71
N ALA A 9 -39.07 -140.12 -1.32
CA ALA A 9 -40.43 -140.29 -0.83
C ALA A 9 -40.40 -141.01 0.52
N LYS A 10 -40.76 -140.30 1.60
CA LYS A 10 -41.10 -140.92 2.89
C LYS A 10 -42.35 -140.26 3.47
N LYS A 11 -43.29 -141.15 3.79
CA LYS A 11 -44.65 -140.97 4.34
C LYS A 11 -44.80 -139.76 5.25
N GLY A 12 -45.81 -138.94 4.96
CA GLY A 12 -46.15 -137.71 5.68
C GLY A 12 -46.37 -137.96 7.17
N PRO A 13 -45.75 -137.16 8.06
CA PRO A 13 -46.07 -137.19 9.48
C PRO A 13 -47.44 -136.52 9.67
N ALA A 14 -48.27 -137.13 10.52
CA ALA A 14 -49.58 -136.65 10.90
C ALA A 14 -49.55 -135.15 11.25
N SER A 15 -50.58 -134.41 10.84
CA SER A 15 -50.75 -133.01 11.21
C SER A 15 -50.65 -132.90 12.74
N PRO A 16 -49.94 -131.90 13.30
CA PRO A 16 -49.72 -131.77 14.74
C PRO A 16 -51.02 -131.47 15.51
N PHE A 17 -52.17 -131.50 14.82
CA PHE A 17 -53.52 -131.32 15.33
C PHE A 17 -54.35 -132.62 15.31
N ASP A 18 -53.90 -133.70 14.65
CA ASP A 18 -54.72 -134.91 14.41
C ASP A 18 -54.80 -135.87 15.62
N ASN A 19 -53.97 -135.68 16.65
CA ASN A 19 -53.96 -136.49 17.88
C ASN A 19 -54.23 -135.68 19.17
N LEU A 20 -54.69 -134.44 19.05
CA LEU A 20 -55.02 -133.59 20.20
C LEU A 20 -56.52 -133.64 20.48
N SER A 21 -56.90 -133.85 21.75
CA SER A 21 -58.30 -133.72 22.15
C SER A 21 -58.81 -132.31 21.83
N ARG A 22 -60.12 -132.14 21.62
CA ARG A 22 -60.73 -130.82 21.33
C ARG A 22 -60.31 -129.76 22.36
N GLU A 23 -60.10 -130.15 23.61
CA GLU A 23 -59.64 -129.25 24.69
C GLU A 23 -58.19 -128.81 24.53
N ASP A 24 -57.29 -129.70 24.09
CA ASP A 24 -55.87 -129.38 23.91
C ASP A 24 -55.65 -128.49 22.68
N LEU A 25 -56.44 -128.67 21.62
CA LEU A 25 -56.45 -127.79 20.46
C LEU A 25 -56.87 -126.36 20.84
N VAL A 26 -57.93 -126.23 21.65
CA VAL A 26 -58.41 -124.92 22.14
C VAL A 26 -57.37 -124.24 23.05
N LYS A 27 -56.68 -124.99 23.93
CA LYS A 27 -55.59 -124.43 24.74
C LYS A 27 -54.44 -123.91 23.88
N LYS A 28 -54.06 -124.65 22.83
CA LYS A 28 -52.98 -124.24 21.92
C LYS A 28 -53.38 -123.03 21.06
N CYS A 29 -54.62 -122.97 20.57
CA CYS A 29 -55.16 -121.79 19.89
C CYS A 29 -55.25 -120.56 20.80
N ARG A 30 -55.64 -120.71 22.08
CA ARG A 30 -55.58 -119.61 23.06
C ARG A 30 -54.15 -119.15 23.33
N GLY A 31 -53.20 -120.08 23.41
CA GLY A 31 -51.78 -119.75 23.55
C GLY A 31 -51.24 -118.95 22.36
N LEU A 32 -51.55 -119.37 21.13
CA LEU A 32 -51.20 -118.64 19.92
C LEU A 32 -51.91 -117.28 19.83
N LEU A 33 -53.17 -117.18 20.25
CA LEU A 33 -53.90 -115.91 20.34
C LEU A 33 -53.25 -114.96 21.35
N GLY A 34 -52.81 -115.47 22.51
CA GLY A 34 -52.08 -114.69 23.50
C GLY A 34 -50.72 -114.20 23.01
N ILE A 35 -50.01 -115.02 22.24
CA ILE A 35 -48.74 -114.61 21.60
C ILE A 35 -49.02 -113.56 20.51
N ALA A 36 -50.05 -113.73 19.68
CA ALA A 36 -50.44 -112.77 18.67
C ALA A 36 -50.89 -111.43 19.29
N GLN A 37 -51.58 -111.46 20.43
CA GLN A 37 -52.00 -110.28 21.16
C GLN A 37 -50.80 -109.55 21.78
N LYS A 38 -49.83 -110.27 22.36
CA LYS A 38 -48.56 -109.69 22.83
C LYS A 38 -47.71 -109.13 21.69
N ALA A 39 -47.66 -109.81 20.54
CA ALA A 39 -46.94 -109.33 19.37
C ALA A 39 -47.60 -108.07 18.77
N LYS A 40 -48.95 -108.00 18.77
CA LYS A 40 -49.68 -106.79 18.40
C LYS A 40 -49.40 -105.65 19.37
N GLN A 41 -49.46 -105.90 20.68
CA GLN A 41 -49.16 -104.90 21.69
C GLN A 41 -47.72 -104.37 21.55
N ALA A 42 -46.73 -105.24 21.39
CA ALA A 42 -45.33 -104.82 21.17
C ALA A 42 -45.14 -104.04 19.86
N LYS A 43 -45.89 -104.39 18.80
CA LYS A 43 -45.91 -103.63 17.55
C LYS A 43 -46.53 -102.24 17.74
N ASP A 44 -47.64 -102.17 18.46
CA ASP A 44 -48.35 -100.91 18.73
C ASP A 44 -47.50 -99.99 19.63
N GLU A 45 -46.82 -100.54 20.65
CA GLU A 45 -45.84 -99.83 21.49
C GLU A 45 -44.65 -99.32 20.68
N CYS A 46 -44.07 -100.15 19.80
CA CYS A 46 -42.97 -99.74 18.92
C CYS A 46 -43.39 -98.67 17.89
N LEU A 47 -44.63 -98.74 17.38
CA LEU A 47 -45.19 -97.70 16.51
C LEU A 47 -45.39 -96.39 17.25
N GLU A 48 -45.84 -96.44 18.50
CA GLU A 48 -46.02 -95.27 19.34
C GLU A 48 -44.67 -94.64 19.72
N GLU A 49 -43.66 -95.44 20.06
CA GLU A 49 -42.28 -94.97 20.25
C GLU A 49 -41.73 -94.33 18.96
N ASN A 50 -41.99 -94.93 17.79
CA ASN A 50 -41.57 -94.36 16.51
C ASN A 50 -42.28 -93.02 16.21
N ARG A 51 -43.56 -92.90 16.60
CA ARG A 51 -44.32 -91.66 16.50
C ARG A 51 -43.74 -90.58 17.40
N MET A 52 -43.47 -90.91 18.66
CA MET A 52 -42.87 -90.00 19.65
C MET A 52 -41.46 -89.55 19.22
N LEU A 53 -40.63 -90.46 18.71
CA LEU A 53 -39.29 -90.13 18.21
C LEU A 53 -39.35 -89.21 16.99
N LYS A 54 -40.31 -89.41 16.07
CA LYS A 54 -40.52 -88.51 14.93
C LYS A 54 -40.98 -87.12 15.36
N GLU A 55 -41.85 -87.05 16.37
CA GLU A 55 -42.34 -85.78 16.90
C GLU A 55 -41.21 -85.01 17.61
N GLN A 56 -40.37 -85.69 18.40
CA GLN A 56 -39.16 -85.11 18.99
C GLN A 56 -38.16 -84.62 17.94
N LEU A 57 -37.97 -85.38 16.85
CA LEU A 57 -37.08 -85.00 15.76
C LEU A 57 -37.60 -83.76 15.01
N SER A 58 -38.91 -83.69 14.78
CA SER A 58 -39.56 -82.51 14.21
C SER A 58 -39.43 -81.28 15.12
N GLN A 59 -39.64 -81.43 16.43
CA GLN A 59 -39.44 -80.34 17.40
C GLN A 59 -37.98 -79.86 17.40
N ALA A 60 -37.00 -80.77 17.40
CA ALA A 60 -35.58 -80.42 17.32
C ALA A 60 -35.22 -79.70 16.02
N GLU A 61 -35.80 -80.10 14.88
CA GLU A 61 -35.63 -79.40 13.60
C GLU A 61 -36.22 -77.99 13.61
N THR A 62 -37.41 -77.81 14.19
CA THR A 62 -38.03 -76.47 14.34
C THR A 62 -37.22 -75.57 15.27
N GLN A 63 -36.68 -76.11 16.37
CA GLN A 63 -35.81 -75.36 17.27
C GLN A 63 -34.51 -74.95 16.58
N LYS A 64 -33.89 -75.86 15.82
CA LYS A 64 -32.69 -75.55 15.04
C LYS A 64 -32.92 -74.47 14.00
N ALA A 65 -34.11 -74.42 13.38
CA ALA A 65 -34.47 -73.35 12.46
C ALA A 65 -34.62 -72.00 13.19
N ALA A 66 -35.32 -71.98 14.34
CA ALA A 66 -35.47 -70.79 15.16
C ALA A 66 -34.12 -70.23 15.67
N ASP A 67 -33.23 -71.11 16.13
CA ASP A 67 -31.88 -70.73 16.59
C ASP A 67 -31.04 -70.16 15.44
N LYS A 68 -31.19 -70.71 14.22
CA LYS A 68 -30.51 -70.21 13.02
C LYS A 68 -30.99 -68.82 12.63
N ASP A 69 -32.29 -68.55 12.74
CA ASP A 69 -32.85 -67.23 12.45
C ASP A 69 -32.49 -66.21 13.53
N CYS A 70 -32.43 -66.63 14.80
CA CYS A 70 -31.91 -65.80 15.89
C CYS A 70 -30.44 -65.43 15.68
N LEU A 71 -29.60 -66.37 15.23
CA LEU A 71 -28.19 -66.10 14.92
C LEU A 71 -28.01 -65.13 13.75
N LYS A 72 -28.86 -65.22 12.72
CA LYS A 72 -28.85 -64.25 11.61
C LYS A 72 -29.22 -62.85 12.09
N ALA A 73 -30.28 -62.71 12.88
CA ALA A 73 -30.68 -61.42 13.45
C ALA A 73 -29.56 -60.82 14.32
N MET A 74 -28.84 -61.66 15.07
CA MET A 74 -27.70 -61.21 15.87
C MET A 74 -26.50 -60.80 14.99
N GLN A 75 -26.24 -61.50 13.89
CA GLN A 75 -25.23 -61.09 12.90
C GLN A 75 -25.57 -59.76 12.22
N GLU A 76 -26.83 -59.55 11.85
CA GLU A 76 -27.29 -58.27 11.27
C GLU A 76 -27.18 -57.12 12.28
N MET A 77 -27.54 -57.37 13.55
CA MET A 77 -27.39 -56.38 14.62
C MET A 77 -25.92 -56.03 14.84
N VAL A 78 -25.02 -57.02 14.91
CA VAL A 78 -23.58 -56.78 15.03
C VAL A 78 -23.04 -56.04 13.79
N GLY A 79 -23.50 -56.38 12.59
CA GLY A 79 -23.18 -55.66 11.35
C GLY A 79 -23.57 -54.19 11.44
N SER A 80 -24.82 -53.90 11.82
CA SER A 80 -25.32 -52.53 11.97
C SER A 80 -24.57 -51.74 13.05
N LEU A 81 -24.26 -52.35 14.19
CA LEU A 81 -23.49 -51.72 15.26
C LEU A 81 -22.04 -51.45 14.84
N THR A 82 -21.45 -52.34 14.04
CA THR A 82 -20.09 -52.18 13.52
C THR A 82 -20.03 -51.04 12.51
N GLU A 83 -21.01 -50.96 11.61
CA GLU A 83 -21.14 -49.87 10.63
C GLU A 83 -21.42 -48.53 11.30
N GLN A 84 -22.28 -48.51 12.32
CA GLN A 84 -22.54 -47.33 13.13
C GLN A 84 -21.29 -46.87 13.89
N LYS A 85 -20.49 -47.79 14.43
CA LYS A 85 -19.22 -47.49 15.11
C LYS A 85 -18.15 -46.97 14.14
N LEU A 86 -18.09 -47.53 12.92
CA LEU A 86 -17.20 -47.05 11.86
C LEU A 86 -17.58 -45.62 11.42
N SER A 87 -18.87 -45.37 11.17
CA SER A 87 -19.39 -44.05 10.82
C SER A 87 -19.14 -43.01 11.92
N ALA A 88 -19.28 -43.40 13.19
CA ALA A 88 -18.94 -42.54 14.32
C ALA A 88 -17.43 -42.24 14.39
N ALA A 89 -16.57 -43.23 14.16
CA ALA A 89 -15.12 -43.03 14.14
C ALA A 89 -14.69 -42.11 12.98
N MET A 90 -15.25 -42.28 11.79
CA MET A 90 -14.99 -41.39 10.66
C MET A 90 -15.43 -39.94 10.94
N ARG A 91 -16.59 -39.76 11.58
CA ARG A 91 -17.06 -38.44 12.03
C ARG A 91 -16.14 -37.80 13.06
N VAL A 92 -15.56 -38.59 13.98
CA VAL A 92 -14.58 -38.08 14.95
C VAL A 92 -13.31 -37.62 14.22
N ASP A 93 -12.78 -38.40 13.28
CA ASP A 93 -11.62 -38.01 12.46
C ASP A 93 -11.87 -36.73 11.64
N GLU A 94 -13.07 -36.59 11.07
CA GLU A 94 -13.48 -35.37 10.34
C GLU A 94 -13.57 -34.15 11.26
N LEU A 95 -14.16 -34.32 12.45
CA LEU A 95 -14.23 -33.27 13.46
C LEU A 95 -12.84 -32.89 13.99
N GLU A 96 -11.94 -33.86 14.18
CA GLU A 96 -10.55 -33.60 14.57
C GLU A 96 -9.79 -32.80 13.49
N LYS A 97 -9.99 -33.14 12.21
CA LYS A 97 -9.45 -32.36 11.09
C LYS A 97 -10.02 -30.94 11.03
N ALA A 98 -11.33 -30.78 11.24
CA ALA A 98 -11.98 -29.48 11.28
C ALA A 98 -11.45 -28.62 12.45
N VAL A 99 -11.28 -29.20 13.65
CA VAL A 99 -10.68 -28.53 14.80
C VAL A 99 -9.22 -28.14 14.54
N ALA A 100 -8.45 -28.98 13.85
CA ALA A 100 -7.08 -28.65 13.44
C ALA A 100 -7.05 -27.52 12.39
N GLY A 101 -8.02 -27.46 11.49
CA GLY A 101 -8.22 -26.35 10.55
C GLY A 101 -8.50 -25.04 11.27
N LEU A 102 -9.51 -25.03 12.15
CA LEU A 102 -9.88 -23.87 12.96
C LEU A 102 -8.72 -23.38 13.86
N ARG A 103 -7.90 -24.29 14.39
CA ARG A 103 -6.69 -23.91 15.14
C ARG A 103 -5.69 -23.15 14.27
N ARG A 104 -5.43 -23.60 13.05
CA ARG A 104 -4.55 -22.88 12.12
C ARG A 104 -5.10 -21.51 11.74
N GLU A 105 -6.41 -21.38 11.59
CA GLU A 105 -7.07 -20.10 11.32
C GLU A 105 -6.97 -19.16 12.52
N ILE A 106 -7.14 -19.66 13.75
CA ILE A 106 -6.94 -18.88 14.98
C ILE A 106 -5.48 -18.43 15.12
N ASP A 107 -4.51 -19.32 14.84
CA ASP A 107 -3.08 -18.99 14.87
C ASP A 107 -2.73 -17.95 13.78
N GLY A 108 -3.32 -18.07 12.59
CA GLY A 108 -3.21 -17.08 11.51
C GLY A 108 -3.82 -15.73 11.89
N ALA A 109 -4.97 -15.73 12.55
CA ALA A 109 -5.62 -14.53 13.05
C ALA A 109 -4.83 -13.86 14.19
N ALA A 110 -4.11 -14.63 15.01
CA ALA A 110 -3.18 -14.09 16.01
C ALA A 110 -1.99 -13.38 15.35
N LEU A 111 -1.44 -13.96 14.29
CA LEU A 111 -0.35 -13.37 13.49
C LEU A 111 -0.77 -12.07 12.80
N LEU A 112 -1.98 -12.01 12.25
CA LEU A 112 -2.54 -10.79 11.67
C LEU A 112 -2.79 -9.72 12.74
N ARG A 113 -3.18 -10.11 13.95
CA ARG A 113 -3.36 -9.21 15.09
C ARG A 113 -2.03 -8.62 15.55
N ASP A 114 -0.98 -9.43 15.63
CA ASP A 114 0.39 -8.96 15.92
C ASP A 114 0.91 -7.99 14.84
N GLN A 115 0.57 -8.22 13.56
CA GLN A 115 0.90 -7.30 12.48
C GLN A 115 0.10 -5.98 12.58
N LEU A 116 -1.18 -6.04 12.94
CA LEU A 116 -2.00 -4.86 13.15
C LEU A 116 -1.51 -4.03 14.34
N ASP A 117 -1.10 -4.69 15.43
CA ASP A 117 -0.52 -4.01 16.60
C ASP A 117 0.80 -3.33 16.27
N LYS A 118 1.67 -3.96 15.45
CA LYS A 118 2.89 -3.33 14.93
C LYS A 118 2.59 -2.10 14.09
N LEU A 119 1.67 -2.21 13.14
CA LEU A 119 1.25 -1.09 12.30
C LEU A 119 0.59 0.03 13.13
N SER A 120 -0.17 -0.32 14.18
CA SER A 120 -0.75 0.66 15.11
C SER A 120 0.32 1.41 15.89
N VAL A 121 1.36 0.71 16.38
CA VAL A 121 2.50 1.33 17.07
C VAL A 121 3.29 2.25 16.13
N GLU A 122 3.51 1.83 14.89
CA GLU A 122 4.17 2.67 13.87
C GLU A 122 3.33 3.92 13.55
N ASN A 123 2.02 3.77 13.39
CA ASN A 123 1.12 4.88 13.12
C ASN A 123 1.07 5.88 14.30
N GLU A 124 1.07 5.37 15.53
CA GLU A 124 1.17 6.20 16.74
C GLU A 124 2.54 6.90 16.83
N ALA A 125 3.63 6.23 16.44
CA ALA A 125 4.95 6.83 16.38
C ALA A 125 5.02 7.97 15.34
N PHE A 126 4.44 7.78 14.15
CA PHE A 126 4.33 8.83 13.13
C PHE A 126 3.46 10.00 13.60
N GLN A 127 2.32 9.74 14.24
CA GLN A 127 1.49 10.80 14.82
C GLN A 127 2.25 11.60 15.90
N ARG A 128 3.02 10.93 16.76
CA ARG A 128 3.90 11.60 17.74
C ARG A 128 5.02 12.40 17.08
N GLN A 129 5.54 11.96 15.93
CA GLN A 129 6.53 12.72 15.17
C GLN A 129 5.92 13.96 14.52
N ILE A 130 4.75 13.85 13.91
CA ILE A 130 4.01 14.98 13.34
C ILE A 130 3.69 16.00 14.42
N LYS A 131 3.24 15.55 15.60
CA LYS A 131 2.95 16.43 16.73
C LYS A 131 4.21 17.18 17.19
N ARG A 132 5.34 16.50 17.36
CA ARG A 132 6.62 17.14 17.70
C ARG A 132 7.04 18.20 16.69
N LEU A 133 6.98 17.88 15.40
CA LEU A 133 7.30 18.86 14.35
C LEU A 133 6.31 20.04 14.32
N THR A 134 5.05 19.80 14.68
CA THR A 134 4.04 20.87 14.78
C THR A 134 4.35 21.79 15.97
N ASP A 135 4.64 21.21 17.13
CA ASP A 135 5.00 21.94 18.35
C ASP A 135 6.32 22.74 18.14
N GLU A 136 7.33 22.15 17.48
CA GLU A 136 8.57 22.85 17.10
C GLU A 136 8.32 24.02 16.14
N ASN A 137 7.42 23.85 15.16
CA ASN A 137 7.05 24.94 14.25
C ASN A 137 6.29 26.06 14.98
N GLU A 138 5.44 25.72 15.95
CA GLU A 138 4.76 26.72 16.80
C GLU A 138 5.76 27.46 17.68
N GLU A 139 6.74 26.76 18.28
CA GLU A 139 7.81 27.39 19.07
C GLU A 139 8.65 28.34 18.21
N LEU A 140 9.06 27.91 17.02
CA LEU A 140 9.79 28.77 16.06
C LEU A 140 8.97 29.99 15.63
N LEU A 141 7.64 29.85 15.46
CA LEU A 141 6.75 30.99 15.18
C LEU A 141 6.67 31.96 16.36
N THR A 142 6.65 31.46 17.60
CA THR A 142 6.69 32.32 18.79
C THR A 142 8.02 33.03 18.95
N ASP A 143 9.14 32.36 18.63
CA ASP A 143 10.48 32.94 18.65
C ASP A 143 10.66 34.00 17.56
N LEU A 144 10.13 33.76 16.36
CA LEU A 144 10.07 34.77 15.29
C LEU A 144 9.27 36.00 15.73
N SER A 145 8.11 35.79 16.36
CA SER A 145 7.28 36.89 16.88
C SER A 145 8.00 37.68 17.99
N SER A 146 8.75 36.99 18.85
CA SER A 146 9.58 37.59 19.91
C SER A 146 10.76 38.37 19.33
N MET A 147 11.42 37.84 18.29
CA MET A 147 12.48 38.53 17.55
C MET A 147 11.94 39.78 16.86
N GLU A 148 10.76 39.71 16.23
CA GLU A 148 10.09 40.87 15.63
C GLU A 148 9.76 41.95 16.67
N ALA A 149 9.26 41.56 17.85
CA ALA A 149 9.01 42.49 18.95
C ALA A 149 10.30 43.17 19.43
N LYS A 150 11.39 42.41 19.62
CA LYS A 150 12.72 42.97 19.98
C LYS A 150 13.27 43.90 18.91
N MET A 151 13.10 43.56 17.64
CA MET A 151 13.51 44.43 16.52
C MET A 151 12.74 45.75 16.52
N LYS A 152 11.45 45.71 16.90
CA LYS A 152 10.62 46.91 17.06
C LYS A 152 11.06 47.76 18.26
N GLU A 153 11.33 47.14 19.41
CA GLU A 153 11.85 47.84 20.59
C GLU A 153 13.22 48.49 20.33
N LEU A 154 14.13 47.79 19.65
CA LEU A 154 15.42 48.36 19.22
C LEU A 154 15.25 49.51 18.22
N GLY A 155 14.22 49.45 17.37
CA GLY A 155 13.83 50.56 16.50
C GLY A 155 13.40 51.79 17.31
N GLU A 156 12.52 51.59 18.31
CA GLU A 156 12.05 52.66 19.20
C GLU A 156 13.19 53.23 20.08
N GLU A 157 14.12 52.40 20.54
CA GLU A 157 15.30 52.83 21.30
C GLU A 157 16.28 53.61 20.42
N LYS A 158 16.48 53.19 19.17
CA LYS A 158 17.29 53.93 18.19
C LYS A 158 16.70 55.31 17.90
N ASP A 159 15.39 55.44 17.84
CA ASP A 159 14.72 56.73 17.65
C ASP A 159 14.83 57.64 18.90
N LYS A 160 14.78 57.06 20.11
CA LYS A 160 15.06 57.77 21.36
C LYS A 160 16.52 58.24 21.48
N VAL A 161 17.47 57.44 21.01
CA VAL A 161 18.90 57.82 20.97
C VAL A 161 19.14 58.91 19.93
N ASN A 162 18.51 58.84 18.76
CA ASN A 162 18.61 59.88 17.74
C ASN A 162 18.03 61.22 18.20
N THR A 163 16.90 61.21 18.90
CA THR A 163 16.32 62.44 19.48
C THR A 163 17.20 63.02 20.60
N SER A 164 17.79 62.18 21.44
CA SER A 164 18.75 62.60 22.47
C SER A 164 20.07 63.13 21.88
N LYS A 165 20.54 62.54 20.78
CA LYS A 165 21.73 62.98 20.04
C LYS A 165 21.52 64.36 19.41
N ILE A 166 20.35 64.62 18.83
CA ILE A 166 20.00 65.93 18.27
C ILE A 166 19.94 67.00 19.38
N ALA A 167 19.43 66.65 20.57
CA ALA A 167 19.43 67.55 21.73
C ALA A 167 20.86 67.87 22.23
N LEU A 168 21.74 66.86 22.32
CA LEU A 168 23.13 67.04 22.71
C LEU A 168 23.95 67.81 21.66
N GLU A 169 23.67 67.62 20.36
CA GLU A 169 24.30 68.41 19.29
C GLU A 169 23.91 69.89 19.34
N GLN A 170 22.69 70.21 19.82
CA GLN A 170 22.24 71.58 20.07
C GLN A 170 22.86 72.20 21.33
N GLU A 171 23.19 71.41 22.36
CA GLU A 171 23.90 71.87 23.56
C GLU A 171 25.41 72.05 23.33
N LEU A 172 26.02 71.19 22.51
CA LEU A 172 27.45 71.25 22.18
C LEU A 172 27.80 72.46 21.30
N LEU A 173 26.82 73.02 20.58
CA LEU A 173 26.95 74.28 19.86
C LEU A 173 26.99 75.50 20.81
N LYS A 174 26.40 75.40 22.02
CA LYS A 174 26.41 76.48 23.03
C LYS A 174 27.67 76.46 23.91
N ALA A 175 28.31 75.30 24.08
CA ALA A 175 29.45 75.13 24.98
C ALA A 175 30.84 75.43 24.36
N LYS A 176 30.93 75.79 23.07
CA LYS A 176 32.21 76.04 22.36
C LYS A 176 32.84 77.43 22.59
N ASN A 177 32.32 78.25 23.49
CA ASN A 177 32.68 79.68 23.61
C ASN A 177 33.62 80.08 24.76
N GLU A 178 34.23 79.20 25.55
CA GLU A 178 35.06 79.65 26.69
C GLU A 178 36.42 78.94 26.83
N THR A 179 37.40 79.59 26.21
CA THR A 179 38.77 79.92 26.68
C THR A 179 39.47 79.13 27.82
N ALA A 180 40.54 78.42 27.44
CA ALA A 180 41.96 78.81 27.57
C ALA A 180 42.77 78.75 28.91
N LEU A 181 43.94 78.09 28.80
CA LEU A 181 45.31 78.41 29.33
C LEU A 181 45.60 78.20 30.84
N SER A 182 46.82 77.94 31.35
CA SER A 182 48.18 77.60 30.87
C SER A 182 49.16 77.55 32.07
N GLY A 183 50.25 76.78 31.95
CA GLY A 183 51.60 77.20 32.41
C GLY A 183 52.11 76.72 33.78
N LYS A 184 53.25 76.00 33.80
CA LYS A 184 54.32 76.08 34.83
C LYS A 184 55.57 75.30 34.38
N GLU A 185 56.31 76.00 33.54
CA GLU A 185 57.20 75.61 32.44
C GLU A 185 58.50 74.84 32.75
N GLU A 186 58.84 74.51 33.99
CA GLU A 186 60.21 74.00 34.28
C GLU A 186 60.30 72.67 35.02
N LYS A 187 59.31 72.33 35.88
CA LYS A 187 58.89 70.91 36.00
C LYS A 187 58.45 70.41 34.64
N LEU A 188 57.89 71.32 33.85
CA LEU A 188 57.55 71.13 32.47
C LEU A 188 58.75 70.81 31.62
N ILE A 189 60.04 71.11 31.86
CA ILE A 189 61.11 70.67 30.92
C ILE A 189 61.49 69.19 31.09
N ARG A 190 61.61 68.71 32.33
CA ARG A 190 61.87 67.27 32.60
C ARG A 190 60.61 66.43 32.46
N LYS A 191 59.49 66.96 32.91
CA LYS A 191 58.20 66.47 32.46
C LYS A 191 58.05 66.71 30.95
N LEU A 192 58.68 67.65 30.24
CA LEU A 192 58.56 67.84 28.77
C LEU A 192 59.39 66.80 28.07
N LYS A 193 60.45 66.25 28.66
CA LYS A 193 61.13 65.09 28.11
C LYS A 193 60.34 63.81 28.36
N LEU A 194 59.83 63.61 29.57
CA LEU A 194 58.95 62.47 29.88
C LEU A 194 57.60 62.57 29.13
N TYR A 195 57.07 63.78 29.01
CA TYR A 195 55.92 64.17 28.20
C TYR A 195 56.31 64.22 26.75
N LYS A 196 57.56 64.44 26.31
CA LYS A 196 57.93 64.31 24.89
C LYS A 196 57.96 62.85 24.51
N ASN A 197 58.50 61.98 25.36
CA ASN A 197 58.45 60.54 25.15
C ASN A 197 57.02 60.01 25.27
N LYS A 198 56.26 60.41 26.31
CA LYS A 198 54.83 60.13 26.40
C LYS A 198 54.03 60.79 25.29
N VAL A 199 54.41 61.94 24.75
CA VAL A 199 53.74 62.61 23.62
C VAL A 199 54.17 61.94 22.33
N GLN A 200 55.34 61.35 22.22
CA GLN A 200 55.73 60.51 21.08
C GLN A 200 54.99 59.18 21.11
N GLU A 201 54.85 58.56 22.30
CA GLU A 201 54.07 57.35 22.50
C GLU A 201 52.57 57.61 22.36
N ILE A 202 52.06 58.70 22.94
CA ILE A 202 50.71 59.20 22.73
C ILE A 202 50.56 59.63 21.27
N SER A 203 51.55 60.19 20.60
CA SER A 203 51.48 60.54 19.17
C SER A 203 51.45 59.28 18.32
N ALA A 204 52.19 58.23 18.66
CA ALA A 204 52.13 56.94 17.99
C ALA A 204 50.78 56.27 18.24
N LYS A 205 50.30 56.26 19.49
CA LYS A 205 48.95 55.79 19.86
C LYS A 205 47.85 56.67 19.28
N VAL A 206 48.08 57.96 19.06
CA VAL A 206 47.14 58.91 18.42
C VAL A 206 47.20 58.73 16.92
N LEU A 207 48.33 58.38 16.32
CA LEU A 207 48.41 57.99 14.91
C LEU A 207 47.71 56.65 14.69
N LEU A 208 47.90 55.69 15.60
CA LEU A 208 47.18 54.42 15.60
C LEU A 208 45.69 54.63 15.87
N LEU A 209 45.30 55.42 16.86
CA LEU A 209 43.91 55.80 17.11
C LEU A 209 43.34 56.65 15.96
N LYS A 210 44.16 57.38 15.20
CA LYS A 210 43.73 58.08 13.99
C LYS A 210 43.56 57.12 12.82
N SER A 211 44.42 56.10 12.68
CA SER A 211 44.21 55.04 11.70
C SER A 211 42.99 54.20 12.06
N ASP A 212 42.83 53.83 13.32
CA ASP A 212 41.70 53.08 13.84
C ASP A 212 40.43 53.91 13.77
N ARG A 213 40.47 55.19 14.12
CA ARG A 213 39.35 56.12 13.87
C ARG A 213 39.08 56.25 12.39
N LYS A 214 40.07 56.27 11.51
CA LYS A 214 39.85 56.34 10.06
C LYS A 214 39.24 55.05 9.53
N ILE A 215 39.68 53.89 10.01
CA ILE A 215 39.13 52.58 9.70
C ILE A 215 37.71 52.48 10.23
N LEU A 216 37.47 52.88 11.48
CA LEU A 216 36.17 52.89 12.14
C LEU A 216 35.22 53.89 11.48
N MET A 217 35.69 55.09 11.13
CA MET A 217 34.90 56.05 10.35
C MET A 217 34.61 55.54 8.96
N LYS A 218 35.54 54.80 8.34
CA LYS A 218 35.32 54.15 7.05
C LYS A 218 34.30 53.03 7.19
N THR A 219 34.39 52.16 8.19
CA THR A 219 33.40 51.10 8.43
C THR A 219 32.05 51.68 8.80
N VAL A 220 31.98 52.67 9.69
CA VAL A 220 30.75 53.38 10.02
C VAL A 220 30.16 54.07 8.79
N LYS A 221 30.98 54.67 7.93
CA LYS A 221 30.53 55.26 6.66
C LYS A 221 30.01 54.18 5.71
N ASP A 222 30.76 53.10 5.52
CA ASP A 222 30.41 51.96 4.67
C ASP A 222 29.11 51.31 5.16
N TYR A 223 28.93 51.11 6.47
CA TYR A 223 27.67 50.65 7.07
C TYR A 223 26.55 51.69 6.92
N SER A 224 26.83 52.99 7.12
CA SER A 224 25.83 54.04 6.93
C SER A 224 25.39 54.19 5.47
N GLU A 225 26.21 53.75 4.51
CA GLU A 225 25.88 53.73 3.08
C GLU A 225 25.22 52.40 2.66
N GLN A 226 25.62 51.27 3.25
CA GLN A 226 25.06 49.95 2.95
C GLN A 226 23.71 49.71 3.62
N VAL A 227 23.53 50.14 4.87
CA VAL A 227 22.27 49.94 5.61
C VAL A 227 21.07 50.55 4.87
N PRO A 228 21.13 51.80 4.34
CA PRO A 228 20.03 52.34 3.53
C PRO A 228 19.82 51.61 2.21
N LYS A 229 20.87 51.02 1.62
CA LYS A 229 20.73 50.21 0.40
C LYS A 229 20.01 48.90 0.70
N TRP A 230 20.41 48.19 1.75
CA TRP A 230 19.70 47.00 2.22
C TRP A 230 18.28 47.30 2.66
N GLN A 231 18.04 48.40 3.37
CA GLN A 231 16.68 48.83 3.71
C GLN A 231 15.84 49.08 2.45
N ARG A 232 16.42 49.69 1.40
CA ARG A 232 15.74 49.92 0.13
C ARG A 232 15.51 48.64 -0.67
N GLU A 233 16.46 47.70 -0.64
CA GLU A 233 16.31 46.38 -1.27
C GLU A 233 15.28 45.53 -0.54
N LEU A 234 15.27 45.58 0.80
CA LEU A 234 14.26 44.92 1.63
C LEU A 234 12.88 45.53 1.41
N LEU A 235 12.77 46.86 1.31
CA LEU A 235 11.52 47.54 0.95
C LEU A 235 11.06 47.14 -0.45
N LYS A 236 11.95 47.12 -1.45
CA LYS A 236 11.62 46.65 -2.80
C LYS A 236 11.18 45.18 -2.82
N ALA A 237 11.87 44.31 -2.09
CA ALA A 237 11.50 42.90 -1.98
C ALA A 237 10.15 42.75 -1.26
N SER A 238 9.94 43.51 -0.18
CA SER A 238 8.67 43.57 0.54
C SER A 238 7.54 44.11 -0.34
N ASP A 239 7.79 45.11 -1.18
CA ASP A 239 6.81 45.66 -2.12
C ASP A 239 6.47 44.66 -3.23
N VAL A 240 7.46 43.92 -3.75
CA VAL A 240 7.25 42.84 -4.72
C VAL A 240 6.45 41.69 -4.08
N LEU A 241 6.76 41.33 -2.83
CA LEU A 241 6.00 40.31 -2.10
C LEU A 241 4.58 40.81 -1.78
N PHE A 242 4.41 42.06 -1.36
CA PHE A 242 3.10 42.64 -1.06
C PHE A 242 2.24 42.77 -2.31
N THR A 243 2.82 43.18 -3.44
CA THR A 243 2.11 43.19 -4.73
C THR A 243 1.77 41.77 -5.17
N ARG A 244 2.66 40.79 -4.95
CA ARG A 244 2.37 39.38 -5.26
C ARG A 244 1.25 38.83 -4.36
N ILE A 245 1.29 39.09 -3.06
CA ILE A 245 0.24 38.72 -2.09
C ILE A 245 -1.08 39.37 -2.51
N GLN A 246 -1.10 40.68 -2.81
CA GLN A 246 -2.31 41.33 -3.29
C GLN A 246 -2.82 40.77 -4.63
N THR A 247 -1.94 40.38 -5.56
CA THR A 247 -2.39 39.70 -6.79
C THR A 247 -2.98 38.33 -6.49
N LEU A 248 -2.37 37.55 -5.59
CA LEU A 248 -2.89 36.26 -5.17
C LEU A 248 -4.19 36.38 -4.39
N GLU A 249 -4.36 37.42 -3.58
CA GLU A 249 -5.62 37.73 -2.89
C GLU A 249 -6.71 38.15 -3.88
N ARG A 250 -6.39 38.95 -4.90
CA ARG A 250 -7.33 39.30 -5.97
C ARG A 250 -7.68 38.10 -6.84
N GLU A 251 -6.72 37.26 -7.18
CA GLU A 251 -6.93 36.00 -7.91
C GLU A 251 -7.76 35.03 -7.08
N ASN A 252 -7.49 34.87 -5.78
CA ASN A 252 -8.32 34.07 -4.87
C ASN A 252 -9.72 34.65 -4.70
N ALA A 253 -9.87 35.97 -4.63
CA ALA A 253 -11.19 36.61 -4.57
C ALA A 253 -11.94 36.44 -5.90
N ALA A 254 -11.26 36.53 -7.04
CA ALA A 254 -11.83 36.29 -8.36
C ALA A 254 -12.20 34.83 -8.56
N LEU A 255 -11.38 33.88 -8.10
CA LEU A 255 -11.68 32.45 -8.12
C LEU A 255 -12.80 32.10 -7.15
N LYS A 256 -12.86 32.70 -5.95
CA LYS A 256 -14.01 32.55 -5.05
C LYS A 256 -15.28 33.12 -5.65
N LYS A 257 -15.20 34.26 -6.34
CA LYS A 257 -16.33 34.87 -7.03
C LYS A 257 -16.75 34.04 -8.24
N ALA A 258 -15.82 33.51 -9.02
CA ALA A 258 -16.09 32.61 -10.15
C ALA A 258 -16.63 31.25 -9.66
N ASN A 259 -16.17 30.74 -8.52
CA ASN A 259 -16.77 29.57 -7.87
C ASN A 259 -18.16 29.87 -7.33
N ALA A 260 -18.41 31.07 -6.80
CA ALA A 260 -19.74 31.48 -6.34
C ALA A 260 -20.71 31.78 -7.50
N GLU A 261 -20.20 32.26 -8.64
CA GLU A 261 -20.97 32.49 -9.87
C GLU A 261 -21.19 31.19 -10.67
N SER A 262 -20.26 30.23 -10.58
CA SER A 262 -20.42 28.87 -11.14
C SER A 262 -21.22 27.95 -10.23
N ALA A 263 -21.17 28.17 -8.91
CA ALA A 263 -22.08 27.60 -7.93
C ALA A 263 -23.33 28.48 -7.88
N ASN A 264 -24.08 28.49 -8.97
CA ASN A 264 -25.44 28.98 -8.97
C ASN A 264 -26.24 28.03 -8.06
N GLN A 265 -26.17 28.32 -6.75
CA GLN A 265 -26.67 27.49 -5.67
C GLN A 265 -28.18 27.27 -5.80
N LYS A 266 -28.87 28.11 -6.59
CA LYS A 266 -30.27 27.91 -6.97
C LYS A 266 -30.48 26.77 -7.95
N ASP A 267 -29.68 26.65 -9.00
CA ASP A 267 -29.86 25.61 -10.01
C ASP A 267 -29.44 24.24 -9.47
N VAL A 268 -28.38 24.18 -8.66
CA VAL A 268 -27.96 22.93 -8.01
C VAL A 268 -28.96 22.51 -6.94
N GLN A 269 -29.46 23.44 -6.11
CA GLN A 269 -30.48 23.12 -5.11
C GLN A 269 -31.84 22.81 -5.74
N GLU A 270 -32.23 23.46 -6.84
CA GLU A 270 -33.43 23.10 -7.60
C GLU A 270 -33.27 21.74 -8.27
N ARG A 271 -32.08 21.40 -8.79
CA ARG A 271 -31.78 20.07 -9.33
C ARG A 271 -31.75 19.00 -8.24
N GLU A 272 -31.18 19.30 -7.08
CA GLU A 272 -31.14 18.42 -5.91
C GLU A 272 -32.55 18.20 -5.36
N ASN A 273 -33.36 19.26 -5.23
CA ASN A 273 -34.76 19.15 -4.82
C ASN A 273 -35.61 18.42 -5.87
N GLU A 274 -35.36 18.62 -7.18
CA GLU A 274 -36.01 17.85 -8.25
C GLU A 274 -35.60 16.37 -8.22
N LEU A 275 -34.33 16.08 -7.92
CA LEU A 275 -33.82 14.71 -7.80
C LEU A 275 -34.31 14.05 -6.53
N GLU A 276 -34.42 14.77 -5.41
CA GLU A 276 -35.03 14.29 -4.17
C GLU A 276 -36.52 14.01 -4.36
N ASN A 277 -37.24 14.91 -5.04
CA ASN A 277 -38.66 14.69 -5.34
C ASN A 277 -38.86 13.50 -6.29
N LYS A 278 -38.03 13.34 -7.33
CA LYS A 278 -38.08 12.17 -8.22
C LYS A 278 -37.68 10.88 -7.51
N LEU A 279 -36.69 10.94 -6.61
CA LEU A 279 -36.29 9.80 -5.80
C LEU A 279 -37.43 9.40 -4.87
N GLN A 280 -38.10 10.36 -4.24
CA GLN A 280 -39.25 10.12 -3.38
C GLN A 280 -40.44 9.56 -4.16
N GLU A 281 -40.70 10.07 -5.37
CA GLU A 281 -41.74 9.56 -6.27
C GLU A 281 -41.44 8.12 -6.70
N MET A 282 -40.19 7.81 -7.09
CA MET A 282 -39.76 6.43 -7.39
C MET A 282 -39.82 5.52 -6.17
N ILE A 283 -39.52 6.01 -4.96
CA ILE A 283 -39.68 5.23 -3.72
C ILE A 283 -41.15 4.93 -3.47
N THR A 284 -42.05 5.90 -3.65
CA THR A 284 -43.49 5.67 -3.47
C THR A 284 -44.06 4.72 -4.53
N GLU A 285 -43.60 4.81 -5.78
CA GLU A 285 -44.00 3.90 -6.85
C GLU A 285 -43.44 2.50 -6.63
N LYS A 286 -42.19 2.38 -6.15
CA LYS A 286 -41.59 1.11 -5.74
C LYS A 286 -42.38 0.46 -4.60
N VAL A 287 -42.74 1.22 -3.56
CA VAL A 287 -43.54 0.71 -2.43
C VAL A 287 -44.93 0.29 -2.89
N ALA A 288 -45.56 1.04 -3.81
CA ALA A 288 -46.85 0.67 -4.40
C ALA A 288 -46.75 -0.61 -5.25
N LEU A 289 -45.66 -0.77 -6.01
CA LEU A 289 -45.39 -1.98 -6.79
C LEU A 289 -45.09 -3.18 -5.89
N GLU A 290 -44.29 -3.01 -4.83
CA GLU A 290 -44.04 -4.05 -3.82
C GLU A 290 -45.35 -4.47 -3.13
N THR A 291 -46.21 -3.51 -2.76
CA THR A 291 -47.53 -3.81 -2.19
C THR A 291 -48.42 -4.56 -3.18
N SER A 292 -48.41 -4.16 -4.46
CA SER A 292 -49.14 -4.84 -5.53
C SER A 292 -48.60 -6.26 -5.82
N ILE A 293 -47.28 -6.46 -5.74
CA ILE A 293 -46.64 -7.77 -5.87
C ILE A 293 -47.05 -8.67 -4.70
N VAL A 294 -47.02 -8.16 -3.46
CA VAL A 294 -47.45 -8.90 -2.27
C VAL A 294 -48.94 -9.25 -2.36
N ASP A 295 -49.80 -8.34 -2.83
CA ASP A 295 -51.23 -8.59 -3.02
C ASP A 295 -51.50 -9.59 -4.16
N LYS A 296 -50.66 -9.62 -5.20
CA LYS A 296 -50.73 -10.63 -6.25
C LYS A 296 -50.20 -11.98 -5.77
N GLN A 297 -49.14 -12.01 -4.96
CA GLN A 297 -48.62 -13.22 -4.33
C GLN A 297 -49.65 -13.83 -3.38
N LYS A 298 -50.29 -13.03 -2.53
CA LYS A 298 -51.40 -13.51 -1.67
C LYS A 298 -52.57 -14.06 -2.49
N ARG A 299 -52.92 -13.41 -3.61
CA ARG A 299 -53.97 -13.93 -4.51
C ARG A 299 -53.56 -15.23 -5.21
N LEU A 300 -52.29 -15.36 -5.59
CA LEU A 300 -51.75 -16.60 -6.14
C LEU A 300 -51.69 -17.71 -5.11
N GLU A 301 -51.35 -17.42 -3.85
CA GLU A 301 -51.38 -18.39 -2.74
C GLU A 301 -52.80 -18.88 -2.47
N VAL A 302 -53.78 -17.98 -2.42
CA VAL A 302 -55.20 -18.35 -2.27
C VAL A 302 -55.66 -19.19 -3.47
N SER A 303 -55.31 -18.80 -4.69
CA SER A 303 -55.67 -19.57 -5.89
C SER A 303 -54.97 -20.93 -5.95
N ASN A 304 -53.71 -21.04 -5.50
CA ASN A 304 -52.98 -22.31 -5.45
C ASN A 304 -53.59 -23.22 -4.39
N ARG A 305 -54.01 -22.67 -3.25
CA ARG A 305 -54.73 -23.40 -2.21
C ARG A 305 -56.08 -23.89 -2.71
N ASP A 306 -56.85 -23.05 -3.40
CA ASP A 306 -58.12 -23.46 -4.03
C ASP A 306 -57.90 -24.55 -5.10
N LEU A 307 -56.82 -24.44 -5.90
CA LEU A 307 -56.47 -25.47 -6.89
C LEU A 307 -56.04 -26.78 -6.21
N GLN A 308 -55.35 -26.71 -5.08
CA GLN A 308 -54.92 -27.87 -4.31
C GLN A 308 -56.11 -28.56 -3.62
N ASP A 309 -57.04 -27.79 -3.06
CA ASP A 309 -58.30 -28.30 -2.52
C ASP A 309 -59.15 -28.96 -3.62
N ARG A 310 -59.24 -28.34 -4.81
CA ARG A 310 -59.92 -28.92 -5.98
C ARG A 310 -59.21 -30.15 -6.53
N LEU A 311 -57.88 -30.19 -6.49
CA LEU A 311 -57.11 -31.37 -6.89
C LEU A 311 -57.34 -32.52 -5.90
N GLN A 312 -57.35 -32.25 -4.60
CA GLN A 312 -57.64 -33.25 -3.58
C GLN A 312 -59.09 -33.75 -3.66
N GLU A 313 -60.04 -32.86 -3.98
CA GLU A 313 -61.43 -33.23 -4.26
C GLU A 313 -61.53 -34.08 -5.54
N ALA A 314 -60.83 -33.71 -6.61
CA ALA A 314 -60.73 -34.51 -7.83
C ALA A 314 -60.07 -35.88 -7.58
N GLU A 315 -59.01 -35.96 -6.79
CA GLU A 315 -58.37 -37.22 -6.40
C GLU A 315 -59.31 -38.10 -5.58
N SER A 316 -60.07 -37.50 -4.65
CA SER A 316 -61.05 -38.22 -3.85
C SER A 316 -62.19 -38.77 -4.71
N THR A 317 -62.69 -38.00 -5.68
CA THR A 317 -63.71 -38.45 -6.63
C THR A 317 -63.15 -39.49 -7.61
N THR A 318 -61.90 -39.35 -8.04
CA THR A 318 -61.23 -40.36 -8.89
C THR A 318 -61.03 -41.67 -8.13
N LYS A 319 -60.69 -41.60 -6.84
CA LYS A 319 -60.59 -42.77 -5.96
C LYS A 319 -61.95 -43.41 -5.73
N GLN A 320 -62.99 -42.62 -5.47
CA GLN A 320 -64.38 -43.11 -5.37
C GLN A 320 -64.87 -43.74 -6.69
N LEU A 321 -64.54 -43.14 -7.84
CA LEU A 321 -64.86 -43.70 -9.15
C LEU A 321 -64.06 -44.96 -9.43
N ALA A 322 -62.80 -45.06 -8.99
CA ALA A 322 -61.98 -46.26 -9.12
C ALA A 322 -62.52 -47.40 -8.25
N GLU A 323 -62.89 -47.11 -6.99
CA GLU A 323 -63.58 -48.04 -6.10
C GLU A 323 -64.94 -48.46 -6.69
N MET A 324 -65.70 -47.52 -7.27
CA MET A 324 -66.97 -47.82 -7.93
C MET A 324 -66.78 -48.61 -9.23
N ILE A 325 -65.69 -48.41 -9.98
CA ILE A 325 -65.34 -49.24 -11.14
C ILE A 325 -64.89 -50.63 -10.70
N GLU A 326 -64.16 -50.75 -9.59
CA GLU A 326 -63.77 -52.05 -9.04
C GLU A 326 -65.00 -52.80 -8.51
N GLN A 327 -65.92 -52.08 -7.84
CA GLN A 327 -67.22 -52.59 -7.42
C GLN A 327 -68.08 -52.97 -8.63
N LEU A 328 -68.14 -52.14 -9.69
CA LEU A 328 -68.85 -52.47 -10.93
C LEU A 328 -68.17 -53.62 -11.70
N LYS A 329 -66.86 -53.81 -11.59
CA LYS A 329 -66.16 -54.99 -12.14
C LYS A 329 -66.44 -56.23 -11.31
N ALA A 330 -66.50 -56.12 -9.98
CA ALA A 330 -66.90 -57.20 -9.09
C ALA A 330 -68.37 -57.57 -9.31
N ASP A 331 -69.25 -56.58 -9.43
CA ASP A 331 -70.66 -56.74 -9.75
C ASP A 331 -70.82 -57.23 -11.19
N SER A 332 -70.01 -56.80 -12.16
CA SER A 332 -70.01 -57.34 -13.53
C SER A 332 -69.47 -58.76 -13.58
N ALA A 333 -68.53 -59.15 -12.72
CA ALA A 333 -68.04 -60.53 -12.61
C ALA A 333 -69.08 -61.40 -11.90
N GLN A 334 -69.78 -60.86 -10.91
CA GLN A 334 -70.89 -61.51 -10.22
C GLN A 334 -72.13 -61.58 -11.12
N VAL A 335 -72.39 -60.57 -11.94
CA VAL A 335 -73.42 -60.55 -12.98
C VAL A 335 -73.01 -61.47 -14.11
N ALA A 336 -71.74 -61.59 -14.50
CA ALA A 336 -71.29 -62.57 -15.50
C ALA A 336 -71.42 -64.01 -14.97
N ALA A 337 -71.12 -64.25 -13.70
CA ALA A 337 -71.37 -65.53 -13.03
C ALA A 337 -72.88 -65.83 -12.96
N LYS A 338 -73.68 -64.84 -12.51
CA LYS A 338 -75.14 -64.90 -12.53
C LYS A 338 -75.71 -64.96 -13.95
N PHE A 339 -75.04 -64.46 -14.99
CA PHE A 339 -75.49 -64.48 -16.40
C PHE A 339 -75.18 -65.82 -17.04
N VAL A 340 -74.13 -66.51 -16.61
CA VAL A 340 -73.90 -67.93 -16.95
C VAL A 340 -74.99 -68.78 -16.30
N ASP A 341 -75.31 -68.54 -15.02
CA ASP A 341 -76.39 -69.23 -14.31
C ASP A 341 -77.80 -68.86 -14.85
N PHE A 342 -78.02 -67.60 -15.23
CA PHE A 342 -79.29 -67.07 -15.76
C PHE A 342 -79.47 -67.39 -17.24
N LYS A 343 -78.41 -67.68 -18.01
CA LYS A 343 -78.46 -68.16 -19.40
C LYS A 343 -78.79 -69.65 -19.48
N GLU A 344 -78.48 -70.42 -18.43
CA GLU A 344 -79.07 -71.76 -18.23
C GLU A 344 -80.54 -71.68 -17.80
N GLN A 345 -80.95 -70.61 -17.12
CA GLN A 345 -82.31 -70.46 -16.59
C GLN A 345 -83.31 -69.73 -17.51
N ASN A 346 -82.88 -68.86 -18.44
CA ASN A 346 -83.75 -68.02 -19.30
C ASN A 346 -83.84 -68.44 -20.76
N LYS A 347 -84.04 -69.75 -20.98
CA LYS A 347 -84.66 -70.25 -22.21
C LYS A 347 -86.20 -70.13 -22.19
N LYS A 348 -86.78 -69.35 -21.26
CA LYS A 348 -88.21 -69.08 -21.16
C LYS A 348 -88.45 -67.62 -20.81
N GLU A 349 -89.35 -67.01 -21.58
CA GLU A 349 -90.14 -65.80 -21.31
C GLU A 349 -89.59 -64.39 -21.71
N PHE A 350 -90.08 -64.00 -22.88
CA PHE A 350 -90.39 -62.70 -23.51
C PHE A 350 -90.19 -61.32 -22.83
N ALA A 351 -89.77 -60.38 -23.71
CA ALA A 351 -90.01 -58.93 -23.91
C ALA A 351 -90.58 -57.99 -22.83
N ASP A 352 -90.06 -56.75 -22.76
CA ASP A 352 -90.87 -55.53 -22.95
C ASP A 352 -90.04 -54.22 -23.08
N ASP A 353 -90.61 -53.27 -23.82
CA ASP A 353 -89.97 -52.22 -24.64
C ASP A 353 -90.12 -50.79 -24.04
N LYS A 354 -89.81 -50.59 -22.73
CA LYS A 354 -90.06 -49.30 -22.03
C LYS A 354 -88.79 -48.50 -21.64
N ASN A 355 -87.61 -49.13 -21.60
CA ASN A 355 -86.38 -48.47 -21.12
C ASN A 355 -85.60 -47.70 -22.20
N ARG A 356 -86.02 -47.73 -23.46
CA ARG A 356 -85.24 -47.16 -24.57
C ARG A 356 -85.35 -45.63 -24.70
N GLU A 357 -86.50 -45.04 -24.35
CA GLU A 357 -86.71 -43.58 -24.44
C GLU A 357 -86.06 -42.78 -23.30
N GLU A 358 -86.03 -43.31 -22.07
CA GLU A 358 -85.37 -42.66 -20.93
C GLU A 358 -83.84 -42.64 -21.09
N LEU A 359 -83.27 -43.73 -21.62
CA LEU A 359 -81.85 -43.81 -21.97
C LEU A 359 -81.47 -42.78 -23.04
N GLN A 360 -82.32 -42.57 -24.05
CA GLN A 360 -82.06 -41.62 -25.13
C GLN A 360 -82.13 -40.15 -24.69
N SER A 361 -82.97 -39.81 -23.71
CA SER A 361 -83.00 -38.47 -23.09
C SER A 361 -81.80 -38.20 -22.18
N SER A 362 -81.31 -39.21 -21.47
CA SER A 362 -80.08 -39.10 -20.67
C SER A 362 -78.82 -38.97 -21.54
N LEU A 363 -78.79 -39.67 -22.68
CA LEU A 363 -77.69 -39.60 -23.65
C LEU A 363 -77.56 -38.20 -24.26
N SER A 364 -78.67 -37.58 -24.67
CA SER A 364 -78.65 -36.23 -25.26
C SER A 364 -78.20 -35.14 -24.27
N LYS A 365 -78.48 -35.32 -22.97
CA LYS A 365 -77.99 -34.42 -21.91
C LYS A 365 -76.50 -34.61 -21.66
N ALA A 366 -76.02 -35.86 -21.70
CA ALA A 366 -74.61 -36.17 -21.59
C ALA A 366 -73.81 -35.65 -22.80
N GLU A 367 -74.36 -35.74 -24.02
CA GLU A 367 -73.75 -35.20 -25.24
C GLU A 367 -73.64 -33.66 -25.22
N HIS A 368 -74.67 -32.95 -24.72
CA HIS A 368 -74.59 -31.50 -24.55
C HIS A 368 -73.58 -31.07 -23.47
N ALA A 369 -73.47 -31.81 -22.37
CA ALA A 369 -72.48 -31.55 -21.33
C ALA A 369 -71.05 -31.83 -21.83
N LEU A 370 -70.85 -32.88 -22.63
CA LEU A 370 -69.59 -33.19 -23.31
C LEU A 370 -69.20 -32.07 -24.27
N SER A 371 -70.12 -31.59 -25.10
CA SER A 371 -69.85 -30.48 -26.03
C SER A 371 -69.50 -29.17 -25.30
N SER A 372 -70.14 -28.88 -24.16
CA SER A 372 -69.78 -27.74 -23.32
C SER A 372 -68.36 -27.87 -22.75
N LYS A 373 -67.97 -29.06 -22.29
CA LYS A 373 -66.64 -29.32 -21.75
C LYS A 373 -65.56 -29.35 -22.83
N GLU A 374 -65.91 -29.77 -24.04
CA GLU A 374 -65.03 -29.74 -25.21
C GLU A 374 -64.73 -28.30 -25.67
N ASN A 375 -65.72 -27.40 -25.59
CA ASN A 375 -65.51 -25.97 -25.84
C ASN A 375 -64.65 -25.29 -24.76
N GLU A 376 -64.84 -25.64 -23.47
CA GLU A 376 -63.97 -25.17 -22.38
C GLU A 376 -62.53 -25.67 -22.55
N LEU A 377 -62.35 -26.93 -22.98
CA LEU A 377 -61.03 -27.50 -23.27
C LEU A 377 -60.32 -26.77 -24.42
N GLN A 378 -61.06 -26.45 -25.50
CA GLN A 378 -60.51 -25.67 -26.62
C GLN A 378 -60.12 -24.24 -26.20
N GLN A 379 -60.87 -23.61 -25.29
CA GLN A 379 -60.54 -22.30 -24.77
C GLN A 379 -59.27 -22.31 -23.91
N VAL A 380 -59.09 -23.34 -23.08
CA VAL A 380 -57.87 -23.52 -22.29
C VAL A 380 -56.66 -23.82 -23.18
N GLN A 381 -56.83 -24.62 -24.24
CA GLN A 381 -55.77 -24.88 -25.22
C GLN A 381 -55.34 -23.61 -25.97
N ALA A 382 -56.29 -22.74 -26.35
CA ALA A 382 -55.97 -21.45 -26.96
C ALA A 382 -55.21 -20.51 -26.01
N GLN A 383 -55.51 -20.55 -24.71
CA GLN A 383 -54.78 -19.79 -23.70
C GLN A 383 -53.36 -20.33 -23.47
N ASP A 384 -53.19 -21.66 -23.47
CA ASP A 384 -51.88 -22.31 -23.37
C ASP A 384 -50.99 -22.00 -24.59
N GLU A 385 -51.56 -21.96 -25.80
CA GLU A 385 -50.83 -21.53 -27.00
C GLU A 385 -50.43 -20.04 -26.96
N ALA A 386 -51.28 -19.17 -26.43
CA ALA A 386 -50.96 -17.75 -26.25
C ALA A 386 -49.82 -17.54 -25.25
N LEU A 387 -49.85 -18.24 -24.11
CA LEU A 387 -48.78 -18.20 -23.11
C LEU A 387 -47.46 -18.76 -23.66
N LYS A 388 -47.51 -19.84 -24.44
CA LYS A 388 -46.32 -20.37 -25.15
C LYS A 388 -45.72 -19.36 -26.13
N ALA A 389 -46.56 -18.59 -26.84
CA ALA A 389 -46.10 -17.53 -27.73
C ALA A 389 -45.44 -16.38 -26.96
N GLU A 390 -45.98 -16.01 -25.79
CA GLU A 390 -45.42 -14.98 -24.92
C GLU A 390 -44.07 -15.39 -24.31
N ILE A 391 -43.96 -16.63 -23.82
CA ILE A 391 -42.69 -17.22 -23.36
C ILE A 391 -41.63 -17.19 -24.47
N LYS A 392 -42.01 -17.53 -25.71
CA LYS A 392 -41.10 -17.50 -26.86
C LYS A 392 -40.63 -16.07 -27.19
N ASN A 393 -41.50 -15.07 -27.05
CA ASN A 393 -41.12 -13.67 -27.21
C ASN A 393 -40.19 -13.18 -26.10
N LEU A 394 -40.45 -13.56 -24.84
CA LEU A 394 -39.58 -13.25 -23.71
C LEU A 394 -38.20 -13.90 -23.85
N GLN A 395 -38.14 -15.16 -24.31
CA GLN A 395 -36.88 -15.84 -24.64
C GLN A 395 -36.10 -15.09 -25.72
N LYS A 396 -36.76 -14.61 -26.77
CA LYS A 396 -36.12 -13.81 -27.83
C LYS A 396 -35.59 -12.47 -27.30
N HIS A 397 -36.32 -11.83 -26.38
CA HIS A 397 -35.88 -10.60 -25.74
C HIS A 397 -34.68 -10.82 -24.83
N LEU A 398 -34.69 -11.90 -24.06
CA LEU A 398 -33.58 -12.30 -23.19
C LEU A 398 -32.31 -12.61 -23.99
N GLN A 399 -32.44 -13.27 -25.14
CA GLN A 399 -31.32 -13.51 -26.06
C GLN A 399 -30.77 -12.22 -26.70
N THR A 400 -31.65 -11.24 -26.96
CA THR A 400 -31.24 -9.92 -27.49
C THR A 400 -30.48 -9.12 -26.43
N VAL A 401 -30.91 -9.18 -25.17
CA VAL A 401 -30.22 -8.54 -24.04
C VAL A 401 -28.87 -9.20 -23.76
N GLN A 402 -28.80 -10.54 -23.83
CA GLN A 402 -27.54 -11.28 -23.72
C GLN A 402 -26.53 -10.87 -24.80
N SER A 403 -26.98 -10.73 -26.06
CA SER A 403 -26.12 -10.28 -27.17
C SER A 403 -25.59 -8.85 -26.96
N LYS A 404 -26.41 -7.95 -26.42
CA LYS A 404 -25.98 -6.58 -26.07
C LYS A 404 -24.98 -6.56 -24.91
N LEU A 405 -25.17 -7.42 -23.92
CA LEU A 405 -24.24 -7.57 -22.81
C LEU A 405 -22.88 -8.08 -23.28
N GLU A 406 -22.84 -9.01 -24.23
CA GLU A 406 -21.59 -9.48 -24.86
C GLU A 406 -20.89 -8.37 -25.64
N LEU A 407 -21.63 -7.52 -26.35
CA LEU A 407 -21.06 -6.37 -27.05
C LEU A 407 -20.37 -5.39 -26.09
N VAL A 408 -21.03 -5.05 -24.98
CA VAL A 408 -20.47 -4.16 -23.94
C VAL A 408 -19.27 -4.79 -23.25
N LYS A 409 -19.25 -6.11 -23.07
CA LYS A 409 -18.07 -6.82 -22.56
C LYS A 409 -16.89 -6.74 -23.53
N LEU A 410 -17.16 -6.77 -24.83
CA LEU A 410 -16.13 -6.58 -25.86
C LEU A 410 -15.56 -5.16 -25.83
N GLU A 411 -16.44 -4.15 -25.76
CA GLU A 411 -16.04 -2.74 -25.67
C GLU A 411 -15.22 -2.47 -24.39
N ASN A 412 -15.60 -3.05 -23.25
CA ASN A 412 -14.81 -2.95 -22.02
C ASN A 412 -13.45 -3.66 -22.12
N SER A 413 -13.37 -4.78 -22.86
CA SER A 413 -12.11 -5.46 -23.15
C SER A 413 -11.19 -4.60 -24.01
N ASP A 414 -11.74 -3.94 -25.02
CA ASP A 414 -10.98 -3.05 -25.90
C ASP A 414 -10.48 -1.80 -25.16
N LEU A 415 -11.33 -1.20 -24.30
CA LEU A 415 -10.91 -0.09 -23.43
C LEU A 415 -9.82 -0.51 -22.42
N LEU A 416 -9.87 -1.74 -21.89
CA LEU A 416 -8.83 -2.28 -21.03
C LEU A 416 -7.52 -2.54 -21.78
N SER A 417 -7.60 -2.92 -23.06
CA SER A 417 -6.43 -3.03 -23.95
C SER A 417 -5.80 -1.66 -24.18
N GLU A 418 -6.60 -0.65 -24.52
CA GLU A 418 -6.12 0.72 -24.70
C GLU A 418 -5.49 1.28 -23.42
N LEU A 419 -6.09 1.02 -22.24
CA LEU A 419 -5.51 1.40 -20.94
C LEU A 419 -4.18 0.69 -20.65
N LYS A 420 -4.01 -0.57 -21.06
CA LYS A 420 -2.73 -1.29 -20.91
C LYS A 420 -1.65 -0.74 -21.83
N GLU A 421 -2.00 -0.41 -23.07
CA GLU A 421 -1.08 0.20 -24.04
C GLU A 421 -0.61 1.58 -23.57
N ILE A 422 -1.51 2.41 -23.03
CA ILE A 422 -1.17 3.70 -22.43
C ILE A 422 -0.24 3.54 -21.22
N ASN A 423 -0.47 2.53 -20.38
CA ASN A 423 0.36 2.26 -19.22
C ASN A 423 1.77 1.75 -19.59
N GLU A 424 1.91 0.92 -20.64
CA GLU A 424 3.23 0.53 -21.15
C GLU A 424 3.98 1.72 -21.76
N ILE A 425 3.31 2.59 -22.52
CA ILE A 425 3.93 3.83 -23.03
C ILE A 425 4.37 4.75 -21.88
N LEU A 426 3.59 4.84 -20.79
CA LEU A 426 3.97 5.60 -19.60
C LEU A 426 5.18 4.98 -18.87
N LYS A 427 5.29 3.66 -18.85
CA LYS A 427 6.42 2.93 -18.27
C LYS A 427 7.70 3.12 -19.08
N GLU A 428 7.62 3.05 -20.40
CA GLU A 428 8.73 3.37 -21.31
C GLU A 428 9.17 4.84 -21.14
N ARG A 429 8.22 5.77 -21.05
CA ARG A 429 8.51 7.19 -20.75
C ARG A 429 9.14 7.36 -19.36
N GLY A 430 8.71 6.60 -18.37
CA GLY A 430 9.32 6.56 -17.03
C GLY A 430 10.78 6.11 -17.08
N GLY A 431 11.09 5.08 -17.88
CA GLY A 431 12.46 4.63 -18.13
C GLY A 431 13.33 5.70 -18.79
N VAL A 432 12.80 6.40 -19.81
CA VAL A 432 13.50 7.51 -20.48
C VAL A 432 13.73 8.69 -19.52
N ILE A 433 12.75 9.03 -18.68
CA ILE A 433 12.90 10.08 -17.66
C ILE A 433 13.96 9.69 -16.62
N SER A 434 14.02 8.42 -16.20
CA SER A 434 15.06 7.94 -15.28
C SER A 434 16.46 8.03 -15.90
N LEU A 435 16.62 7.68 -17.17
CA LEU A 435 17.87 7.84 -17.92
C LEU A 435 18.26 9.32 -18.08
N GLN A 436 17.29 10.20 -18.33
CA GLN A 436 17.52 11.64 -18.41
C GLN A 436 17.91 12.25 -17.05
N LEU A 437 17.29 11.80 -15.95
CA LEU A 437 17.65 12.23 -14.59
C LEU A 437 19.07 11.78 -14.22
N SER A 438 19.45 10.55 -14.59
CA SER A 438 20.83 10.08 -14.43
C SER A 438 21.82 10.93 -15.23
N LYS A 439 21.46 11.33 -16.46
CA LYS A 439 22.33 12.18 -17.30
C LYS A 439 22.42 13.61 -16.79
N ILE A 440 21.34 14.16 -16.24
CA ILE A 440 21.33 15.48 -15.61
C ILE A 440 22.22 15.47 -14.36
N SER A 441 22.13 14.44 -13.52
CA SER A 441 23.01 14.29 -12.34
C SER A 441 24.48 14.16 -12.73
N GLU A 442 24.79 13.44 -13.82
CA GLU A 442 26.14 13.32 -14.35
C GLU A 442 26.67 14.65 -14.93
N LEU A 443 25.82 15.42 -15.62
CA LEU A 443 26.14 16.76 -16.12
C LEU A 443 26.29 17.79 -14.99
N GLU A 444 25.52 17.66 -13.90
CA GLU A 444 25.66 18.49 -12.70
C GLU A 444 26.97 18.19 -11.96
N SER A 445 27.37 16.91 -11.89
CA SER A 445 28.68 16.52 -11.37
C SER A 445 29.83 17.04 -12.24
N GLN A 446 29.68 17.03 -13.57
CA GLN A 446 30.68 17.62 -14.49
C GLN A 446 30.73 19.15 -14.40
N LYS A 447 29.58 19.81 -14.20
CA LYS A 447 29.50 21.26 -13.95
C LYS A 447 30.18 21.65 -12.64
N ALA A 448 30.00 20.85 -11.58
CA ALA A 448 30.68 21.05 -10.30
C ALA A 448 32.20 20.87 -10.42
N ALA A 449 32.66 19.87 -11.18
CA ALA A 449 34.08 19.67 -11.46
C ALA A 449 34.72 20.80 -12.30
N LEU A 450 33.97 21.37 -13.25
CA LEU A 450 34.41 22.52 -14.05
C LEU A 450 34.39 23.84 -13.26
N GLN A 451 33.48 24.01 -12.31
CA GLN A 451 33.47 25.17 -11.39
C GLN A 451 34.63 25.14 -10.39
N GLN A 452 35.20 23.97 -10.09
CA GLN A 452 36.34 23.84 -9.19
C GLN A 452 37.70 24.15 -9.86
N ASN A 453 37.75 24.24 -11.19
CA ASN A 453 38.99 24.37 -11.98
C ASN A 453 39.17 25.72 -12.71
N SER A 454 38.49 26.80 -12.30
CA SER A 454 38.69 28.13 -12.91
C SER A 454 38.94 29.24 -11.87
N PRO A 455 40.19 29.41 -11.39
CA PRO A 455 40.57 30.55 -10.54
C PRO A 455 40.68 31.89 -11.31
N ASP A 456 40.63 31.88 -12.65
CA ASP A 456 40.87 33.09 -13.48
C ASP A 456 39.65 34.02 -13.61
N ILE A 457 38.42 33.53 -13.35
CA ILE A 457 37.19 34.32 -13.52
C ILE A 457 36.96 35.29 -12.35
N ASP A 458 37.37 34.92 -11.13
CA ASP A 458 37.20 35.77 -9.95
C ASP A 458 38.26 36.88 -9.89
N GLU A 459 39.48 36.63 -10.39
CA GLU A 459 40.50 37.69 -10.57
C GLU A 459 40.07 38.73 -11.62
N LEU A 460 39.43 38.31 -12.72
CA LEU A 460 38.93 39.23 -13.75
C LEU A 460 37.72 40.06 -13.26
N LYS A 461 36.85 39.49 -12.41
CA LYS A 461 35.74 40.24 -11.80
C LYS A 461 36.22 41.28 -10.77
N GLN A 462 37.22 40.95 -9.96
CA GLN A 462 37.85 41.93 -9.06
C GLN A 462 38.55 43.05 -9.85
N ARG A 463 39.25 42.72 -10.94
CA ARG A 463 39.92 43.72 -11.79
C ARG A 463 38.94 44.70 -12.45
N THR A 464 37.75 44.23 -12.80
CA THR A 464 36.70 45.05 -13.44
C THR A 464 36.03 45.97 -12.44
N GLN A 465 35.76 45.49 -11.22
CA GLN A 465 35.27 46.33 -10.11
C GLN A 465 36.26 47.41 -9.65
N ASP A 466 37.57 47.11 -9.66
CA ASP A 466 38.59 48.08 -9.30
C ASP A 466 38.77 49.19 -10.37
N LEU A 467 38.57 48.87 -11.66
CA LEU A 467 38.60 49.85 -12.75
C LEU A 467 37.35 50.75 -12.79
N GLU A 468 36.17 50.20 -12.48
CA GLU A 468 34.94 50.98 -12.35
C GLU A 468 34.99 51.94 -11.16
N ARG A 469 35.65 51.53 -10.07
CA ARG A 469 35.87 52.38 -8.89
C ARG A 469 36.84 53.54 -9.15
N GLN A 470 37.86 53.34 -9.99
CA GLN A 470 38.80 54.39 -10.38
C GLN A 470 38.19 55.42 -11.37
N LEU A 471 37.26 54.98 -12.23
CA LEU A 471 36.48 55.89 -13.08
C LEU A 471 35.51 56.76 -12.26
N ALA A 472 34.88 56.20 -11.23
CA ALA A 472 33.99 56.94 -10.33
C ALA A 472 34.73 57.98 -9.45
N GLU A 473 35.98 57.72 -9.05
CA GLU A 473 36.82 58.71 -8.34
C GLU A 473 37.29 59.86 -9.27
N LYS A 474 37.59 59.57 -10.54
CA LYS A 474 37.97 60.58 -11.54
C LYS A 474 36.82 61.47 -12.00
N GLU A 475 35.60 60.93 -12.09
CA GLU A 475 34.39 61.71 -12.40
C GLU A 475 33.95 62.61 -11.23
N ALA A 476 34.30 62.25 -9.99
CA ALA A 476 34.06 63.08 -8.81
C ALA A 476 35.06 64.24 -8.68
N GLU A 477 36.33 64.07 -9.10
CA GLU A 477 37.32 65.18 -9.13
C GLU A 477 37.05 66.22 -10.23
N LEU A 478 36.31 65.85 -11.29
CA LEU A 478 35.95 66.76 -12.38
C LEU A 478 34.66 67.59 -12.12
N ARG A 479 33.92 67.33 -11.04
CA ARG A 479 32.71 68.09 -10.68
C ARG A 479 32.93 69.25 -9.68
N ASP A 480 34.12 69.37 -9.10
CA ASP A 480 34.46 70.43 -8.11
C ASP A 480 35.34 71.56 -8.66
N ARG A 481 35.56 71.62 -9.98
CA ARG A 481 36.35 72.68 -10.62
C ARG A 481 35.61 73.43 -11.73
N ASP A 482 34.32 73.70 -11.55
CA ASP A 482 33.49 74.46 -12.51
C ASP A 482 32.51 75.44 -11.85
N ARG A 483 33.00 76.28 -10.93
CA ARG A 483 32.36 77.57 -10.59
C ARG A 483 33.38 78.63 -10.22
N SER A 484 33.97 79.29 -11.24
CA SER A 484 34.39 80.70 -11.20
C SER A 484 35.34 81.02 -12.36
N PHE A 485 34.81 81.36 -13.53
CA PHE A 485 35.06 82.64 -14.22
C PHE A 485 34.47 82.53 -15.62
N ASP A 486 33.31 83.15 -15.81
CA ASP A 486 32.83 83.51 -17.13
C ASP A 486 32.84 85.04 -17.18
N ALA A 487 33.88 85.60 -17.81
CA ALA A 487 33.96 87.01 -18.15
C ALA A 487 34.90 87.21 -19.34
N GLN A 488 34.26 87.24 -20.51
CA GLN A 488 34.52 88.16 -21.62
C GLN A 488 35.79 88.04 -22.48
N SER A 489 35.51 87.75 -23.76
CA SER A 489 35.69 88.67 -24.88
C SER A 489 37.09 88.73 -25.53
N ASP A 490 37.06 88.23 -26.77
CA ASP A 490 37.59 88.82 -27.99
C ASP A 490 39.10 88.89 -28.25
N VAL A 491 39.50 87.96 -29.12
CA VAL A 491 39.97 88.23 -30.49
C VAL A 491 41.17 89.18 -30.67
N MET A 492 42.24 88.54 -31.15
CA MET A 492 43.26 89.03 -32.09
C MET A 492 44.24 90.08 -31.57
N SER A 493 45.53 89.75 -31.56
CA SER A 493 46.38 89.94 -32.75
C SER A 493 47.85 89.85 -32.39
N THR A 494 48.58 89.09 -33.21
CA THR A 494 49.86 89.48 -33.81
C THR A 494 50.95 90.07 -32.91
N SER A 495 52.09 89.38 -32.85
CA SER A 495 53.29 89.91 -33.49
C SER A 495 54.32 88.78 -33.65
N THR A 496 54.60 88.33 -34.88
CA THR A 496 55.77 88.74 -35.70
C THR A 496 57.10 88.30 -35.04
N ILE A 497 57.70 87.17 -35.42
CA ILE A 497 58.57 86.96 -36.60
C ILE A 497 60.05 87.22 -36.31
N SER A 498 60.84 86.17 -36.62
CA SER A 498 62.20 86.20 -37.18
C SER A 498 63.35 86.68 -36.29
N ARG A 499 64.57 86.16 -36.39
CA ARG A 499 65.23 85.46 -37.50
C ARG A 499 66.50 84.80 -36.98
N ALA A 500 67.03 83.92 -37.82
CA ALA A 500 68.43 83.57 -37.95
C ALA A 500 68.95 82.45 -37.04
N GLU A 501 68.83 81.24 -37.58
CA GLU A 501 69.99 80.44 -37.99
C GLU A 501 71.16 80.38 -37.00
N GLU A 502 71.21 79.29 -36.23
CA GLU A 502 72.49 78.59 -36.05
C GLU A 502 72.25 77.09 -35.82
N SER A 503 72.25 76.38 -36.95
CA SER A 503 73.02 75.15 -37.18
C SER A 503 72.83 73.93 -36.26
N ALA A 504 72.32 72.89 -36.93
CA ALA A 504 72.85 71.52 -36.92
C ALA A 504 72.50 70.58 -35.74
N ARG A 505 71.64 69.60 -36.07
CA ARG A 505 71.83 68.17 -35.74
C ARG A 505 70.87 67.31 -36.59
N MET A 506 71.30 66.94 -37.80
CA MET A 506 71.92 65.64 -38.14
C MET A 506 70.89 64.50 -38.34
N ARG A 507 70.53 64.30 -39.61
CA ARG A 507 70.68 63.06 -40.40
C ARG A 507 71.76 63.41 -41.43
N ASP A 508 72.83 62.68 -41.69
CA ASP A 508 73.02 61.24 -41.81
C ASP A 508 74.42 60.80 -41.35
N VAL A 509 74.58 59.47 -41.32
CA VAL A 509 75.79 58.68 -41.06
C VAL A 509 76.88 58.97 -42.10
N ASP A 510 78.12 59.19 -41.65
CA ASP A 510 79.35 58.72 -42.32
C ASP A 510 80.56 58.82 -41.36
N ASP A 511 81.37 57.77 -41.37
CA ASP A 511 82.39 57.36 -40.39
C ASP A 511 83.75 58.13 -40.46
N SER A 512 84.37 58.31 -39.27
CA SER A 512 85.82 58.24 -38.91
C SER A 512 86.88 59.11 -39.64
N PHE A 513 87.98 59.65 -39.06
CA PHE A 513 88.77 59.49 -37.82
C PHE A 513 89.48 60.82 -37.46
N GLU A 514 89.94 60.90 -36.21
CA GLU A 514 90.98 61.78 -35.66
C GLU A 514 92.26 61.93 -36.50
N GLU A 515 92.89 63.12 -36.49
CA GLU A 515 94.35 63.24 -36.36
C GLU A 515 94.79 64.61 -35.80
N LYS A 516 95.59 64.59 -34.73
CA LYS A 516 95.94 65.72 -33.85
C LYS A 516 97.12 66.58 -34.34
N TYR A 517 97.11 67.84 -33.88
CA TYR A 517 98.25 68.59 -33.28
C TYR A 517 99.23 69.41 -34.15
N ASN A 518 99.47 70.64 -33.67
CA ASN A 518 100.67 71.50 -33.76
C ASN A 518 100.98 72.35 -35.01
N LYS A 519 100.87 73.68 -34.85
CA LYS A 519 102.07 74.55 -34.67
C LYS A 519 101.73 75.98 -34.21
N LEU A 520 102.41 76.35 -33.13
CA LEU A 520 102.47 77.64 -32.45
C LEU A 520 103.43 78.62 -33.18
N ARG A 521 103.27 79.92 -32.91
CA ARG A 521 104.28 81.02 -32.93
C ARG A 521 104.77 81.61 -34.27
N SER A 522 104.45 82.89 -34.52
CA SER A 522 105.43 84.00 -34.44
C SER A 522 104.79 85.39 -34.64
N LEU A 523 105.43 86.42 -34.05
CA LEU A 523 105.41 87.84 -34.44
C LEU A 523 104.43 88.84 -33.81
N ALA A 524 104.49 88.95 -32.48
CA ALA A 524 104.60 90.26 -31.83
C ALA A 524 106.08 90.69 -31.85
N VAL A 525 106.44 91.91 -32.35
CA VAL A 525 107.68 92.65 -31.96
C VAL A 525 107.87 94.05 -32.61
N LYS A 526 107.14 94.51 -33.65
CA LYS A 526 107.42 95.87 -34.22
C LYS A 526 106.78 97.06 -33.47
N LEU A 527 107.12 97.18 -32.18
CA LEU A 527 107.07 98.41 -31.38
C LEU A 527 107.94 99.55 -31.99
N LYS A 528 107.64 100.80 -31.58
CA LYS A 528 108.58 101.93 -31.45
C LYS A 528 109.19 102.56 -32.73
N LYS A 529 108.37 103.29 -33.52
CA LYS A 529 108.84 104.43 -34.35
C LYS A 529 107.95 105.69 -34.21
N LYS A 530 107.24 105.81 -33.08
CA LYS A 530 106.81 107.11 -32.52
C LYS A 530 108.01 107.68 -31.75
N VAL A 531 108.21 109.00 -31.84
CA VAL A 531 108.83 109.92 -30.84
C VAL A 531 109.91 110.87 -31.40
N ALA A 532 110.60 110.64 -32.52
CA ALA A 532 111.77 111.50 -32.85
C ALA A 532 111.56 112.67 -33.84
N GLU A 533 110.57 112.66 -34.75
CA GLU A 533 110.48 113.69 -35.83
C GLU A 533 109.62 114.93 -35.49
N GLN A 534 109.02 114.99 -34.29
CA GLN A 534 108.11 116.08 -33.88
C GLN A 534 108.76 117.43 -33.51
N THR A 535 110.09 117.62 -33.63
CA THR A 535 110.75 118.84 -33.12
C THR A 535 111.23 119.81 -34.22
N LEU A 536 111.29 119.39 -35.49
CA LEU A 536 111.72 120.27 -36.60
C LEU A 536 110.56 121.01 -37.29
N GLN A 537 109.36 120.87 -36.73
CA GLN A 537 108.07 121.27 -37.28
C GLN A 537 107.57 122.65 -36.82
N LEU A 538 108.35 123.47 -36.09
CA LEU A 538 107.81 124.72 -35.50
C LEU A 538 108.24 126.04 -36.14
N GLN A 539 109.30 126.10 -36.96
CA GLN A 539 109.77 127.38 -37.53
C GLN A 539 109.40 127.65 -39.00
N LYS A 540 108.97 126.64 -39.77
CA LYS A 540 108.44 126.85 -41.13
C LYS A 540 106.97 127.30 -41.14
N PHE A 541 106.26 127.14 -40.02
CA PHE A 541 104.81 127.36 -39.90
C PHE A 541 104.33 128.81 -40.02
N GLU A 542 105.17 129.82 -39.76
CA GLU A 542 104.70 131.22 -39.74
C GLU A 542 104.65 131.87 -41.13
N LYS A 543 105.54 131.51 -42.06
CA LYS A 543 105.52 132.06 -43.44
C LYS A 543 104.54 131.34 -44.39
N GLU A 544 104.19 130.08 -44.10
CA GLU A 544 103.11 129.37 -44.82
C GLU A 544 101.69 129.81 -44.39
N GLN A 545 101.53 130.50 -43.24
CA GLN A 545 100.22 130.87 -42.72
C GLN A 545 99.47 131.92 -43.56
N GLY A 546 100.19 132.87 -44.16
CA GLY A 546 99.60 133.96 -44.97
C GLY A 546 99.15 133.53 -46.37
N GLN A 547 99.87 132.60 -47.01
CA GLN A 547 99.44 131.99 -48.29
C GLN A 547 98.37 130.91 -48.08
N ASN A 548 98.37 130.22 -46.94
CA ASN A 548 97.29 129.30 -46.58
C ASN A 548 95.94 130.00 -46.42
N GLN A 549 95.84 131.21 -45.86
CA GLN A 549 94.53 131.86 -45.67
C GLN A 549 93.79 132.17 -46.97
N LYS A 550 94.49 132.60 -48.04
CA LYS A 550 93.86 132.88 -49.34
C LYS A 550 93.46 131.60 -50.10
N LEU A 551 94.31 130.57 -50.06
CA LEU A 551 93.98 129.24 -50.61
C LEU A 551 92.82 128.58 -49.84
N LYS A 552 92.72 128.77 -48.52
CA LYS A 552 91.63 128.25 -47.68
C LYS A 552 90.28 128.87 -48.01
N ALA A 553 90.23 130.15 -48.39
CA ALA A 553 88.97 130.80 -48.80
C ALA A 553 88.46 130.26 -50.15
N THR A 554 89.34 130.05 -51.12
CA THR A 554 88.99 129.45 -52.42
C THR A 554 88.66 127.96 -52.33
N LEU A 555 89.36 127.19 -51.47
CA LEU A 555 89.05 125.79 -51.20
C LEU A 555 87.68 125.63 -50.54
N LYS A 556 87.34 126.50 -49.59
CA LYS A 556 86.04 126.45 -48.89
C LYS A 556 84.86 126.80 -49.81
N ALA A 557 85.06 127.65 -50.81
CA ALA A 557 84.04 127.96 -51.82
C ALA A 557 83.82 126.78 -52.79
N LYS A 558 84.90 126.11 -53.23
CA LYS A 558 84.83 124.91 -54.08
C LYS A 558 84.31 123.68 -53.32
N GLU A 559 84.67 123.51 -52.05
CA GLU A 559 84.11 122.48 -51.17
C GLU A 559 82.62 122.65 -50.98
N LYS A 560 82.13 123.89 -50.82
CA LYS A 560 80.69 124.16 -50.71
C LYS A 560 79.95 123.82 -52.00
N GLN A 561 80.46 124.21 -53.17
CA GLN A 561 79.87 123.82 -54.46
C GLN A 561 79.86 122.30 -54.68
N LEU A 562 80.96 121.61 -54.35
CA LEU A 562 81.04 120.15 -54.47
C LEU A 562 80.07 119.44 -53.51
N ASN A 563 79.88 119.97 -52.30
CA ASN A 563 78.94 119.41 -51.34
C ASN A 563 77.48 119.60 -51.78
N ASP A 564 77.15 120.77 -52.34
CA ASP A 564 75.81 121.06 -52.87
C ASP A 564 75.51 120.16 -54.08
N GLU A 565 76.48 119.89 -54.96
CA GLU A 565 76.34 118.92 -56.07
C GLU A 565 76.29 117.46 -55.62
N LEU A 566 76.97 117.11 -54.52
CA LEU A 566 76.93 115.76 -53.95
C LEU A 566 75.59 115.46 -53.27
N GLU A 567 75.00 116.45 -52.58
CA GLU A 567 73.66 116.33 -52.00
C GLU A 567 72.58 116.28 -53.10
N ALA A 568 72.68 117.11 -54.15
CA ALA A 568 71.79 117.02 -55.30
C ALA A 568 71.87 115.64 -56.01
N GLN A 569 73.06 115.03 -56.08
CA GLN A 569 73.20 113.69 -56.68
C GLN A 569 72.64 112.56 -55.78
N LYS A 570 72.66 112.73 -54.46
CA LYS A 570 72.02 111.79 -53.51
C LYS A 570 70.50 111.88 -53.59
N GLU A 571 69.94 113.09 -53.66
CA GLU A 571 68.49 113.28 -53.81
C GLU A 571 68.00 112.71 -55.15
N LEU A 572 68.70 112.94 -56.26
CA LEU A 572 68.33 112.39 -57.56
C LEU A 572 68.42 110.84 -57.59
N LYS A 573 69.42 110.24 -56.91
CA LYS A 573 69.52 108.77 -56.77
C LYS A 573 68.41 108.18 -55.90
N ALA A 574 68.04 108.86 -54.82
CA ALA A 574 66.94 108.44 -53.96
C ALA A 574 65.59 108.47 -54.72
N GLU A 575 65.35 109.50 -55.54
CA GLU A 575 64.11 109.60 -56.32
C GLU A 575 64.06 108.57 -57.47
N VAL A 576 65.21 108.25 -58.09
CA VAL A 576 65.30 107.17 -59.11
C VAL A 576 65.07 105.78 -58.50
N GLU A 577 65.62 105.47 -57.32
CA GLU A 577 65.34 104.20 -56.63
C GLU A 577 63.89 104.12 -56.13
N LYS A 578 63.29 105.23 -55.69
CA LYS A 578 61.88 105.29 -55.31
C LYS A 578 60.95 105.05 -56.50
N CYS A 579 61.24 105.63 -57.66
CA CYS A 579 60.52 105.36 -58.91
C CYS A 579 60.73 103.92 -59.41
N ARG A 580 61.92 103.35 -59.25
CA ARG A 580 62.23 101.95 -59.61
C ARG A 580 61.52 100.93 -58.70
N LEU A 581 61.42 101.21 -57.40
CA LEU A 581 60.65 100.40 -56.46
C LEU A 581 59.14 100.55 -56.65
N ALA A 582 58.66 101.75 -57.02
CA ALA A 582 57.26 101.97 -57.40
C ALA A 582 56.90 101.21 -58.69
N ALA A 583 57.76 101.20 -59.71
CA ALA A 583 57.53 100.44 -60.95
C ALA A 583 57.56 98.91 -60.74
N LYS A 584 58.40 98.40 -59.82
CA LYS A 584 58.40 96.96 -59.46
C LYS A 584 57.17 96.53 -58.65
N LYS A 585 56.56 97.44 -57.89
CA LYS A 585 55.30 97.22 -57.16
C LYS A 585 54.04 97.53 -57.99
N ALA A 586 54.19 98.19 -59.14
CA ALA A 586 53.10 98.59 -60.04
C ALA A 586 53.01 97.75 -61.32
N ASN A 587 53.48 96.49 -61.30
CA ASN A 587 53.17 95.52 -62.34
C ASN A 587 51.84 94.83 -61.98
N VAL A 588 50.76 95.16 -62.71
CA VAL A 588 49.40 94.62 -62.53
C VAL A 588 49.40 93.08 -62.47
N LEU A 589 50.26 92.43 -63.25
CA LEU A 589 50.44 90.97 -63.24
C LEU A 589 50.92 90.42 -61.89
N ASN A 590 51.80 91.13 -61.17
CA ASN A 590 52.25 90.68 -59.84
C ASN A 590 51.14 90.81 -58.80
N LEU A 591 50.28 91.82 -58.89
CA LEU A 591 49.12 91.96 -58.00
C LEU A 591 48.05 90.92 -58.31
N GLU A 592 47.84 90.61 -59.60
CA GLU A 592 46.92 89.54 -60.02
C GLU A 592 47.46 88.16 -59.62
N MET A 593 48.75 87.88 -59.83
CA MET A 593 49.39 86.65 -59.35
C MET A 593 49.31 86.53 -57.83
N GLU A 594 49.60 87.60 -57.08
CA GLU A 594 49.51 87.58 -55.62
C GLU A 594 48.05 87.42 -55.15
N ALA A 595 47.07 87.97 -55.88
CA ALA A 595 45.64 87.76 -55.61
C ALA A 595 45.20 86.33 -55.94
N TYR A 596 45.67 85.74 -57.04
CA TYR A 596 45.43 84.34 -57.37
C TYR A 596 46.14 83.39 -56.41
N GLU A 597 47.36 83.70 -55.97
CA GLU A 597 48.08 82.93 -54.96
C GLU A 597 47.39 83.02 -53.60
N LYS A 598 46.87 84.19 -53.20
CA LYS A 598 46.05 84.33 -51.99
C LYS A 598 44.73 83.57 -52.11
N SER A 599 44.06 83.65 -53.26
CA SER A 599 42.81 82.91 -53.52
C SER A 599 43.04 81.39 -53.54
N LEU A 600 44.13 80.93 -54.15
CA LEU A 600 44.56 79.52 -54.15
C LEU A 600 44.98 79.06 -52.75
N ALA A 601 45.67 79.90 -51.98
CA ALA A 601 46.04 79.61 -50.59
C ALA A 601 44.80 79.54 -49.69
N GLU A 602 43.82 80.44 -49.88
CA GLU A 602 42.53 80.38 -49.19
C GLU A 602 41.69 79.17 -49.61
N LEU A 603 41.68 78.84 -50.90
CA LEU A 603 40.99 77.67 -51.41
C LEU A 603 41.65 76.38 -50.89
N ASN A 604 42.98 76.31 -50.86
CA ASN A 604 43.71 75.20 -50.26
C ASN A 604 43.49 75.13 -48.75
N LYS A 605 43.45 76.25 -48.05
CA LYS A 605 43.11 76.26 -46.61
C LYS A 605 41.68 75.79 -46.38
N LYS A 606 40.72 76.20 -47.22
CA LYS A 606 39.33 75.70 -47.17
C LYS A 606 39.23 74.22 -47.55
N LEU A 607 40.02 73.76 -48.52
CA LEU A 607 40.10 72.37 -48.91
C LEU A 607 40.67 71.54 -47.76
N GLU A 608 41.72 72.02 -47.10
CA GLU A 608 42.34 71.34 -45.96
C GLU A 608 41.41 71.31 -44.75
N MET A 609 40.71 72.42 -44.45
CA MET A 609 39.67 72.42 -43.42
C MET A 609 38.52 71.47 -43.75
N LYS A 610 38.11 71.39 -45.03
CA LYS A 610 37.09 70.42 -45.47
C LYS A 610 37.58 68.98 -45.36
N LYS A 611 38.85 68.68 -45.68
CA LYS A 611 39.43 67.34 -45.49
C LYS A 611 39.53 66.95 -44.02
N VAL A 612 39.90 67.89 -43.15
CA VAL A 612 39.89 67.65 -41.70
C VAL A 612 38.47 67.38 -41.23
N HIS A 613 37.50 68.17 -41.66
CA HIS A 613 36.10 67.96 -41.30
C HIS A 613 35.52 66.65 -41.85
N GLU A 614 35.90 66.27 -43.07
CA GLU A 614 35.53 64.99 -43.68
C GLU A 614 36.11 63.82 -42.88
N LYS A 615 37.37 63.92 -42.46
CA LYS A 615 38.01 62.93 -41.58
C LYS A 615 37.40 62.88 -40.17
N GLU A 616 36.98 64.01 -39.63
CA GLU A 616 36.25 64.07 -38.37
C GLU A 616 34.87 63.39 -38.50
N LEU A 617 34.14 63.66 -39.59
CA LEU A 617 32.85 63.01 -39.86
C LEU A 617 33.02 61.51 -40.09
N GLU A 618 34.02 61.07 -40.85
CA GLU A 618 34.38 59.65 -41.00
C GLU A 618 34.67 59.00 -39.64
N GLY A 619 35.44 59.66 -38.77
CA GLY A 619 35.68 59.20 -37.42
C GLY A 619 34.41 59.10 -36.57
N THR A 620 33.49 60.07 -36.69
CA THR A 620 32.20 59.98 -35.98
C THR A 620 31.31 58.86 -36.51
N ILE A 621 31.34 58.59 -37.82
CA ILE A 621 30.62 57.46 -38.44
C ILE A 621 31.20 56.15 -37.94
N GLU A 622 32.53 56.00 -37.87
CA GLU A 622 33.17 54.78 -37.38
C GLU A 622 32.84 54.51 -35.90
N VAL A 623 32.84 55.55 -35.06
CA VAL A 623 32.39 55.44 -33.66
C VAL A 623 30.91 55.03 -33.60
N GLN A 624 30.04 55.66 -34.41
CA GLN A 624 28.62 55.31 -34.48
C GLN A 624 28.42 53.86 -34.96
N GLU A 625 29.15 53.39 -35.97
CA GLU A 625 29.13 52.00 -36.41
C GLU A 625 29.58 51.04 -35.32
N GLY A 626 30.60 51.40 -34.54
CA GLY A 626 31.04 50.67 -33.35
C GLY A 626 29.93 50.56 -32.30
N THR A 627 29.23 51.68 -32.01
CA THR A 627 28.09 51.67 -31.08
C THR A 627 26.92 50.84 -31.60
N ILE A 628 26.61 50.91 -32.91
CA ILE A 628 25.56 50.09 -33.54
C ILE A 628 25.92 48.60 -33.46
N LYS A 629 27.18 48.22 -33.71
CA LYS A 629 27.63 46.83 -33.55
C LYS A 629 27.51 46.35 -32.10
N SER A 630 27.88 47.19 -31.13
CA SER A 630 27.74 46.89 -29.71
C SER A 630 26.27 46.72 -29.31
N LEU A 631 25.40 47.65 -29.69
CA LEU A 631 23.95 47.58 -29.42
C LEU A 631 23.30 46.37 -30.09
N LYS A 632 23.69 46.02 -31.32
CA LYS A 632 23.24 44.78 -31.98
C LYS A 632 23.66 43.53 -31.20
N SER A 633 24.89 43.49 -30.71
CA SER A 633 25.36 42.38 -29.86
C SER A 633 24.62 42.32 -28.51
N GLN A 634 24.23 43.47 -27.95
CA GLN A 634 23.43 43.51 -26.73
C GLN A 634 22.00 43.03 -26.99
N LEU A 635 21.40 43.41 -28.12
CA LEU A 635 20.07 42.93 -28.53
C LEU A 635 20.06 41.42 -28.73
N THR A 636 21.08 40.83 -29.38
CA THR A 636 21.14 39.37 -29.55
C THR A 636 21.31 38.63 -28.24
N LEU A 637 22.11 39.16 -27.29
CA LEU A 637 22.24 38.58 -25.95
C LEU A 637 20.93 38.67 -25.15
N LEU A 638 20.21 39.79 -25.25
CA LEU A 638 18.90 39.95 -24.63
C LEU A 638 17.85 39.02 -25.25
N GLU A 639 17.85 38.84 -26.58
CA GLU A 639 16.98 37.88 -27.26
C GLU A 639 17.28 36.44 -26.83
N GLN A 640 18.55 36.07 -26.71
CA GLN A 640 18.96 34.75 -26.22
C GLN A 640 18.52 34.54 -24.75
N SER A 641 18.72 35.53 -23.89
CA SER A 641 18.26 35.49 -22.50
C SER A 641 16.74 35.40 -22.40
N MET A 642 16.00 36.17 -23.20
CA MET A 642 14.54 36.12 -23.26
C MET A 642 14.03 34.75 -23.72
N ASN A 643 14.66 34.16 -24.74
CA ASN A 643 14.29 32.83 -25.22
C ASN A 643 14.63 31.73 -24.20
N ALA A 644 15.76 31.82 -23.52
CA ALA A 644 16.12 30.91 -22.43
C ALA A 644 15.09 31.00 -21.28
N GLU A 645 14.69 32.21 -20.89
CA GLU A 645 13.67 32.42 -19.85
C GLU A 645 12.29 31.90 -20.28
N ARG A 646 11.90 32.08 -21.55
CA ARG A 646 10.67 31.50 -22.11
C ARG A 646 10.69 29.96 -22.08
N SER A 647 11.79 29.35 -22.50
CA SER A 647 11.95 27.89 -22.43
C SER A 647 11.92 27.38 -21.00
N HIS A 648 12.56 28.07 -20.07
CA HIS A 648 12.51 27.75 -18.65
C HIS A 648 11.09 27.87 -18.08
N SER A 649 10.35 28.94 -18.42
CA SER A 649 8.95 29.11 -18.02
C SER A 649 8.02 28.02 -18.57
N LEU A 650 8.25 27.57 -19.81
CA LEU A 650 7.50 26.45 -20.40
C LEU A 650 7.79 25.13 -19.67
N GLU A 651 9.05 24.86 -19.31
CA GLU A 651 9.42 23.67 -18.55
C GLU A 651 8.85 23.73 -17.12
N LEU A 652 8.88 24.90 -16.48
CA LEU A 652 8.26 25.11 -15.16
C LEU A 652 6.74 24.88 -15.24
N LYS A 653 6.08 25.37 -16.28
CA LYS A 653 4.65 25.13 -16.52
C LYS A 653 4.37 23.63 -16.71
N LYS A 654 5.14 22.94 -17.55
CA LYS A 654 5.00 21.49 -17.75
C LYS A 654 5.21 20.70 -16.46
N ASN A 655 6.15 21.12 -15.62
CA ASN A 655 6.37 20.53 -14.31
C ASN A 655 5.19 20.78 -13.36
N VAL A 656 4.62 21.99 -13.34
CA VAL A 656 3.41 22.30 -12.57
C VAL A 656 2.23 21.44 -13.04
N ASP A 657 1.99 21.36 -14.35
CA ASP A 657 0.90 20.56 -14.94
C ASP A 657 1.07 19.06 -14.58
N MET A 658 2.30 18.54 -14.63
CA MET A 658 2.60 17.17 -14.23
C MET A 658 2.36 16.93 -12.72
N GLN A 659 2.71 17.89 -11.86
CA GLN A 659 2.44 17.79 -10.42
C GLN A 659 0.94 17.91 -10.11
N GLN A 660 0.20 18.72 -10.86
CA GLN A 660 -1.26 18.80 -10.74
C GLN A 660 -1.93 17.47 -11.13
N GLU A 661 -1.48 16.82 -12.21
CA GLU A 661 -2.04 15.51 -12.58
C GLU A 661 -1.69 14.42 -11.55
N LYS A 662 -0.45 14.42 -11.02
CA LYS A 662 -0.07 13.51 -9.93
C LYS A 662 -0.92 13.74 -8.67
N LEU A 663 -1.20 15.00 -8.33
CA LEU A 663 -2.09 15.34 -7.23
C LEU A 663 -3.51 14.81 -7.49
N ARG A 664 -4.03 15.00 -8.70
CA ARG A 664 -5.37 14.51 -9.09
C ARG A 664 -5.49 12.98 -9.01
N ILE A 665 -4.46 12.27 -9.49
CA ILE A 665 -4.39 10.79 -9.40
C ILE A 665 -4.31 10.36 -7.93
N SER A 666 -3.47 11.01 -7.12
CA SER A 666 -3.35 10.70 -5.70
C SER A 666 -4.65 10.99 -4.93
N GLU A 667 -5.35 12.06 -5.27
CA GLU A 667 -6.67 12.39 -4.70
C GLU A 667 -7.74 11.37 -5.11
N HIS A 668 -7.70 10.89 -6.36
CA HIS A 668 -8.59 9.82 -6.82
C HIS A 668 -8.32 8.51 -6.08
N GLN A 669 -7.05 8.08 -5.98
CA GLN A 669 -6.65 6.90 -5.21
C GLN A 669 -7.05 7.02 -3.74
N ARG A 670 -6.86 8.19 -3.12
CA ARG A 670 -7.35 8.47 -1.76
C ARG A 670 -8.86 8.33 -1.67
N GLY A 671 -9.59 8.76 -2.69
CA GLY A 671 -11.04 8.57 -2.82
C GLY A 671 -11.44 7.09 -2.88
N GLU A 672 -10.77 6.30 -3.71
CA GLU A 672 -10.98 4.85 -3.83
C GLU A 672 -10.72 4.12 -2.51
N ILE A 673 -9.58 4.39 -1.86
CA ILE A 673 -9.24 3.82 -0.54
C ILE A 673 -10.29 4.22 0.51
N ASN A 674 -10.82 5.45 0.46
CA ASN A 674 -11.88 5.87 1.38
C ASN A 674 -13.20 5.13 1.14
N VAL A 675 -13.55 4.83 -0.12
CA VAL A 675 -14.72 4.01 -0.46
C VAL A 675 -14.53 2.57 0.01
N GLU A 676 -13.35 1.98 -0.22
CA GLU A 676 -13.00 0.65 0.30
C GLU A 676 -13.05 0.61 1.82
N LEU A 677 -12.49 1.59 2.52
CA LEU A 677 -12.58 1.72 3.98
C LEU A 677 -14.03 1.84 4.46
N ALA A 678 -14.90 2.54 3.74
CA ALA A 678 -16.31 2.62 4.07
C ALA A 678 -17.02 1.27 3.89
N GLN A 679 -16.72 0.54 2.81
CA GLN A 679 -17.25 -0.80 2.58
C GLN A 679 -16.77 -1.80 3.65
N LEU A 680 -15.48 -1.80 3.98
CA LEU A 680 -14.92 -2.63 5.06
C LEU A 680 -15.55 -2.30 6.43
N LYS A 681 -15.88 -1.04 6.70
CA LYS A 681 -16.60 -0.65 7.92
C LYS A 681 -18.03 -1.20 7.95
N VAL A 682 -18.76 -1.09 6.84
CA VAL A 682 -20.12 -1.66 6.73
C VAL A 682 -20.07 -3.18 6.91
N GLU A 683 -19.10 -3.85 6.29
CA GLU A 683 -18.94 -5.30 6.42
C GLU A 683 -18.53 -5.72 7.84
N TYR A 684 -17.66 -4.94 8.49
CA TYR A 684 -17.35 -5.14 9.91
C TYR A 684 -18.58 -4.99 10.80
N GLU A 685 -19.42 -3.96 10.57
CA GLU A 685 -20.67 -3.79 11.32
C GLU A 685 -21.67 -4.91 11.04
N ARG A 686 -21.75 -5.40 9.79
CA ARG A 686 -22.57 -6.56 9.41
C ARG A 686 -22.12 -7.82 10.17
N ILE A 687 -20.84 -8.16 10.13
CA ILE A 687 -20.28 -9.32 10.84
C ILE A 687 -20.49 -9.17 12.35
N LYS A 688 -20.34 -7.97 12.89
CA LYS A 688 -20.59 -7.69 14.32
C LYS A 688 -22.05 -7.93 14.70
N LEU A 689 -23.00 -7.51 13.86
CA LEU A 689 -24.44 -7.78 14.07
C LEU A 689 -24.74 -9.28 13.97
N GLU A 690 -24.12 -9.99 13.02
CA GLU A 690 -24.26 -11.44 12.86
C GLU A 690 -23.69 -12.21 14.07
N MET A 691 -22.53 -11.80 14.57
CA MET A 691 -21.93 -12.34 15.81
C MET A 691 -22.83 -12.12 17.03
N GLU A 692 -23.48 -10.95 17.12
CA GLU A 692 -24.42 -10.65 18.21
C GLU A 692 -25.71 -11.46 18.08
N SER A 693 -26.23 -11.68 16.86
CA SER A 693 -27.36 -12.58 16.59
C SER A 693 -27.04 -14.01 17.02
N ASN A 694 -25.90 -14.54 16.57
CA ASN A 694 -25.44 -15.88 16.94
C ASN A 694 -25.25 -16.03 18.46
N ARG A 695 -24.83 -14.96 19.15
CA ARG A 695 -24.71 -14.94 20.62
C ARG A 695 -26.08 -15.05 21.30
N VAL A 696 -27.09 -14.36 20.76
CA VAL A 696 -28.47 -14.43 21.26
C VAL A 696 -29.05 -15.82 21.00
N GLU A 697 -28.92 -16.36 19.80
CA GLU A 697 -29.39 -17.72 19.45
C GLU A 697 -28.73 -18.80 20.31
N LEU A 698 -27.42 -18.68 20.58
CA LEU A 698 -26.72 -19.58 21.48
C LEU A 698 -27.25 -19.47 22.92
N SER A 699 -27.53 -18.26 23.39
CA SER A 699 -28.14 -18.03 24.71
C SER A 699 -29.53 -18.66 24.79
N GLU A 700 -30.36 -18.50 23.76
CA GLU A 700 -31.70 -19.09 23.70
C GLU A 700 -31.62 -20.63 23.72
N ALA A 701 -30.76 -21.23 22.89
CA ALA A 701 -30.54 -22.67 22.86
C ALA A 701 -30.04 -23.22 24.21
N VAL A 702 -29.16 -22.48 24.91
CA VAL A 702 -28.73 -22.84 26.27
C VAL A 702 -29.90 -22.83 27.24
N THR A 703 -30.76 -21.80 27.20
CA THR A 703 -31.93 -21.74 28.09
C THR A 703 -32.97 -22.82 27.78
N GLU A 704 -33.17 -23.20 26.52
CA GLU A 704 -34.04 -24.32 26.16
C GLU A 704 -33.48 -25.66 26.62
N LYS A 705 -32.16 -25.85 26.49
CA LYS A 705 -31.47 -27.02 27.04
C LYS A 705 -31.60 -27.09 28.56
N GLU A 706 -31.48 -25.98 29.28
CA GLU A 706 -31.69 -25.95 30.73
C GLU A 706 -33.13 -26.28 31.12
N LYS A 707 -34.12 -25.72 30.41
CA LYS A 707 -35.54 -26.04 30.63
C LYS A 707 -35.82 -27.53 30.42
N THR A 708 -35.34 -28.11 29.33
CA THR A 708 -35.52 -29.55 29.05
C THR A 708 -34.80 -30.42 30.07
N ASN A 709 -33.58 -30.05 30.48
CA ASN A 709 -32.87 -30.77 31.53
C ASN A 709 -33.61 -30.72 32.87
N ASN A 710 -34.15 -29.57 33.26
CA ASN A 710 -34.95 -29.43 34.48
C ASN A 710 -36.24 -30.27 34.42
N LEU A 711 -36.90 -30.33 33.26
CA LEU A 711 -38.06 -31.21 33.06
C LEU A 711 -37.67 -32.68 33.22
N MET A 712 -36.60 -33.13 32.55
CA MET A 712 -36.09 -34.49 32.66
C MET A 712 -35.67 -34.85 34.09
N GLU A 713 -35.03 -33.93 34.82
CA GLU A 713 -34.71 -34.12 36.24
C GLU A 713 -35.97 -34.24 37.11
N SER A 714 -36.99 -33.43 36.83
CA SER A 714 -38.28 -33.51 37.54
C SER A 714 -38.98 -34.84 37.29
N GLU A 715 -38.98 -35.34 36.05
CA GLU A 715 -39.55 -36.64 35.69
C GLU A 715 -38.76 -37.79 36.30
N LYS A 716 -37.42 -37.73 36.25
CA LYS A 716 -36.54 -38.68 36.94
C LYS A 716 -36.86 -38.72 38.44
N SER A 717 -37.06 -37.57 39.08
CA SER A 717 -37.44 -37.50 40.51
C SER A 717 -38.81 -38.13 40.77
N LYS A 718 -39.80 -37.90 39.89
CA LYS A 718 -41.13 -38.52 39.98
C LYS A 718 -41.05 -40.04 39.83
N LEU A 719 -40.33 -40.53 38.83
CA LEU A 719 -40.14 -41.96 38.58
C LEU A 719 -39.39 -42.63 39.73
N LEU A 720 -38.34 -42.00 40.28
CA LEU A 720 -37.62 -42.52 41.45
C LEU A 720 -38.55 -42.64 42.68
N LYS A 721 -39.39 -41.64 42.92
CA LYS A 721 -40.39 -41.70 44.01
C LYS A 721 -41.41 -42.81 43.77
N GLN A 722 -41.84 -43.02 42.53
CA GLN A 722 -42.77 -44.09 42.19
C GLN A 722 -42.15 -45.48 42.33
N ILE A 723 -40.88 -45.65 41.91
CA ILE A 723 -40.13 -46.89 42.12
C ILE A 723 -40.03 -47.19 43.61
N TYR A 724 -39.63 -46.20 44.42
CA TYR A 724 -39.53 -46.38 45.87
C TYR A 724 -40.88 -46.77 46.51
N ALA A 725 -41.99 -46.17 46.06
CA ALA A 725 -43.32 -46.54 46.54
C ALA A 725 -43.69 -47.99 46.16
N LEU A 726 -43.44 -48.39 44.91
CA LEU A 726 -43.69 -49.77 44.45
C LEU A 726 -42.79 -50.79 45.16
N GLU A 727 -41.55 -50.43 45.48
CA GLU A 727 -40.65 -51.25 46.29
C GLU A 727 -41.20 -51.46 47.69
N CYS A 728 -41.68 -50.40 48.35
CA CYS A 728 -42.33 -50.50 49.66
C CYS A 728 -43.59 -51.39 49.61
N ASP A 729 -44.44 -51.20 48.60
CA ASP A 729 -45.66 -52.02 48.41
C ASP A 729 -45.30 -53.50 48.17
N ALA A 730 -44.26 -53.77 47.37
CA ALA A 730 -43.78 -55.11 47.11
C ALA A 730 -43.21 -55.79 48.38
N GLU A 731 -42.52 -55.04 49.23
CA GLU A 731 -42.04 -55.53 50.53
C GLU A 731 -43.20 -55.79 51.49
N GLU A 732 -44.20 -54.92 51.53
CA GLU A 732 -45.40 -55.12 52.33
C GLU A 732 -46.18 -56.36 51.87
N LEU A 733 -46.37 -56.54 50.56
CA LEU A 733 -47.01 -57.72 50.00
C LEU A 733 -46.21 -59.00 50.25
N LYS A 734 -44.87 -58.96 50.18
CA LYS A 734 -44.02 -60.09 50.58
C LYS A 734 -44.19 -60.44 52.05
N SER A 735 -44.29 -59.44 52.94
CA SER A 735 -44.54 -59.66 54.37
C SER A 735 -45.91 -60.30 54.59
N LYS A 736 -46.96 -59.77 53.96
CA LYS A 736 -48.32 -60.33 54.00
C LYS A 736 -48.38 -61.75 53.45
N LEU A 737 -47.70 -62.02 52.34
CA LEU A 737 -47.61 -63.37 51.77
C LEU A 737 -46.93 -64.33 52.73
N LYS A 738 -45.86 -63.90 53.41
CA LYS A 738 -45.17 -64.70 54.42
C LYS A 738 -46.08 -64.99 55.61
N GLU A 739 -46.78 -63.99 56.14
CA GLU A 739 -47.77 -64.15 57.21
C GLU A 739 -48.87 -65.13 56.81
N LYS A 740 -49.47 -64.98 55.62
CA LYS A 740 -50.50 -65.91 55.13
C LYS A 740 -49.96 -67.29 54.84
N SER A 741 -48.72 -67.42 54.36
CA SER A 741 -48.08 -68.74 54.19
C SER A 741 -47.89 -69.44 55.54
N GLN A 742 -47.53 -68.69 56.59
CA GLN A 742 -47.42 -69.21 57.94
C GLN A 742 -48.80 -69.61 58.49
N GLU A 743 -49.82 -68.76 58.32
CA GLU A 743 -51.21 -69.10 58.71
C GLU A 743 -51.70 -70.37 57.99
N VAL A 744 -51.40 -70.54 56.69
CA VAL A 744 -51.76 -71.75 55.94
C VAL A 744 -51.02 -72.96 56.48
N GLU A 745 -49.75 -72.83 56.84
CA GLU A 745 -48.98 -73.92 57.44
C GLU A 745 -49.52 -74.28 58.83
N ASP A 746 -49.85 -73.28 59.64
CA ASP A 746 -50.50 -73.45 60.95
C ASP A 746 -51.84 -74.18 60.77
N VAL A 747 -52.71 -73.72 59.85
CA VAL A 747 -53.97 -74.40 59.50
C VAL A 747 -53.73 -75.81 58.95
N ARG A 748 -52.67 -76.06 58.18
CA ARG A 748 -52.32 -77.41 57.73
C ARG A 748 -51.92 -78.31 58.89
N THR A 749 -51.16 -77.79 59.86
CA THR A 749 -50.80 -78.55 61.07
C THR A 749 -52.03 -78.80 61.95
N GLU A 750 -52.90 -77.81 62.08
CA GLU A 750 -54.19 -77.93 62.76
C GLU A 750 -55.11 -78.91 62.03
N PHE A 751 -55.16 -78.90 60.69
CA PHE A 751 -55.93 -79.81 59.87
C PHE A 751 -55.37 -81.23 59.91
N ALA A 752 -54.05 -81.41 59.97
CA ALA A 752 -53.44 -82.72 60.19
C ALA A 752 -53.81 -83.25 61.59
N SER A 753 -53.73 -82.39 62.60
CA SER A 753 -54.13 -82.69 63.97
C SER A 753 -55.63 -82.97 64.09
N TYR A 754 -56.45 -82.22 63.35
CA TYR A 754 -57.88 -82.41 63.23
C TYR A 754 -58.20 -83.66 62.45
N LYS A 755 -57.51 -84.01 61.36
CA LYS A 755 -57.68 -85.27 60.62
C LYS A 755 -57.40 -86.47 61.51
N ILE A 756 -56.40 -86.38 62.41
CA ILE A 756 -56.13 -87.40 63.42
C ILE A 756 -57.28 -87.45 64.44
N ARG A 757 -57.71 -86.28 64.98
CA ARG A 757 -58.88 -86.18 65.88
C ARG A 757 -60.19 -86.63 65.23
N ALA A 758 -60.39 -86.33 63.96
CA ALA A 758 -61.56 -86.59 63.17
C ALA A 758 -61.55 -88.03 62.66
N GLN A 759 -60.41 -88.66 62.36
CA GLN A 759 -60.32 -90.11 62.18
C GLN A 759 -60.59 -90.85 63.49
N SER A 760 -60.23 -90.25 64.63
CA SER A 760 -60.60 -90.75 65.97
C SER A 760 -62.10 -90.58 66.25
N VAL A 761 -62.71 -89.47 65.83
CA VAL A 761 -64.14 -89.15 66.00
C VAL A 761 -65.03 -89.77 64.91
N LEU A 762 -64.53 -90.02 63.69
CA LEU A 762 -65.20 -90.74 62.58
C LEU A 762 -65.21 -92.25 62.82
N ARG A 763 -64.36 -92.76 63.71
CA ARG A 763 -64.58 -94.08 64.33
C ARG A 763 -65.72 -94.07 65.35
N GLN A 764 -66.18 -92.90 65.82
CA GLN A 764 -67.10 -92.77 66.95
C GLN A 764 -68.47 -92.17 66.59
N ASN A 765 -68.65 -91.48 65.47
CA ASN A 765 -69.93 -90.83 65.14
C ASN A 765 -70.30 -91.01 63.67
N GLN A 766 -70.87 -92.19 63.35
CA GLN A 766 -71.94 -92.27 62.37
C GLN A 766 -73.17 -91.56 62.97
N ASN A 767 -73.47 -90.34 62.50
CA ASN A 767 -74.83 -89.86 62.16
C ASN A 767 -74.99 -88.33 62.21
N LYS A 768 -75.71 -87.85 61.17
CA LYS A 768 -76.59 -86.68 61.06
C LYS A 768 -76.00 -85.33 60.65
N GLU A 769 -76.21 -85.06 59.36
CA GLU A 769 -76.32 -83.73 58.74
C GLU A 769 -77.63 -83.03 59.14
N GLY A 770 -77.61 -81.70 59.27
CA GLY A 770 -78.82 -80.91 59.50
C GLY A 770 -78.67 -79.38 59.53
N GLY A 771 -77.61 -78.80 58.92
CA GLY A 771 -77.34 -77.35 58.98
C GLY A 771 -77.16 -76.62 57.63
N LYS A 772 -77.14 -77.34 56.51
CA LYS A 772 -76.64 -76.81 55.22
C LYS A 772 -77.51 -75.72 54.58
N GLU A 773 -78.80 -75.61 54.90
CA GLU A 773 -79.72 -74.76 54.13
C GLU A 773 -79.70 -73.27 54.54
N ARG A 774 -79.42 -72.95 55.81
CA ARG A 774 -79.34 -71.56 56.30
C ARG A 774 -77.97 -70.92 56.04
N GLU A 775 -76.90 -71.70 56.11
CA GLU A 775 -75.53 -71.30 55.71
C GLU A 775 -75.48 -70.97 54.22
N LEU A 776 -76.08 -71.82 53.37
CA LEU A 776 -76.16 -71.56 51.92
C LEU A 776 -76.93 -70.27 51.59
N GLN A 777 -77.91 -69.86 52.40
CA GLN A 777 -78.66 -68.62 52.18
C GLN A 777 -77.84 -67.37 52.54
N GLU A 778 -77.04 -67.40 53.61
CA GLU A 778 -76.11 -66.33 53.99
C GLU A 778 -74.90 -66.26 53.03
N GLU A 779 -74.43 -67.41 52.52
CA GLU A 779 -73.41 -67.49 51.47
C GLU A 779 -73.88 -66.88 50.16
N VAL A 780 -75.12 -67.17 49.73
CA VAL A 780 -75.70 -66.56 48.52
C VAL A 780 -75.80 -65.03 48.66
N GLN A 781 -76.18 -64.53 49.85
CA GLN A 781 -76.33 -63.09 50.07
C GLN A 781 -74.98 -62.35 50.15
N THR A 782 -73.95 -62.99 50.70
CA THR A 782 -72.57 -62.46 50.71
C THR A 782 -71.95 -62.52 49.31
N LEU A 783 -72.18 -63.60 48.56
CA LEU A 783 -71.76 -63.71 47.16
C LEU A 783 -72.44 -62.65 46.28
N GLN A 784 -73.73 -62.37 46.46
CA GLN A 784 -74.44 -61.30 45.75
C GLN A 784 -73.82 -59.91 46.02
N LYS A 785 -73.51 -59.58 47.27
CA LYS A 785 -72.82 -58.32 47.60
C LYS A 785 -71.40 -58.26 47.02
N SER A 786 -70.68 -59.39 47.00
CA SER A 786 -69.34 -59.46 46.39
C SER A 786 -69.39 -59.29 44.86
N LEU A 787 -70.48 -59.75 44.23
CA LEU A 787 -70.73 -59.63 42.81
C LEU A 787 -71.05 -58.18 42.43
N GLU A 788 -71.91 -57.50 43.19
CA GLU A 788 -72.18 -56.07 43.00
C GLU A 788 -70.92 -55.22 43.19
N LEU A 789 -70.11 -55.51 44.22
CA LEU A 789 -68.84 -54.82 44.44
C LEU A 789 -67.83 -55.08 43.30
N SER A 790 -67.78 -56.30 42.78
CA SER A 790 -66.93 -56.65 41.63
C SER A 790 -67.42 -55.99 40.34
N GLN A 791 -68.74 -55.87 40.14
CA GLN A 791 -69.32 -55.16 39.01
C GLN A 791 -69.00 -53.66 39.06
N LEU A 792 -69.10 -53.03 40.24
CA LEU A 792 -68.72 -51.62 40.42
C LEU A 792 -67.22 -51.39 40.15
N LYS A 793 -66.35 -52.28 40.64
CA LYS A 793 -64.90 -52.23 40.36
C LYS A 793 -64.60 -52.44 38.88
N MET A 794 -65.28 -53.37 38.22
CA MET A 794 -65.15 -53.61 36.78
C MET A 794 -65.59 -52.38 35.97
N GLN A 795 -66.66 -51.71 36.39
CA GLN A 795 -67.15 -50.47 35.76
C GLN A 795 -66.16 -49.31 35.96
N THR A 796 -65.56 -49.20 37.15
CA THR A 796 -64.53 -48.18 37.46
C THR A 796 -63.24 -48.43 36.68
N CYS A 797 -62.77 -49.68 36.62
CA CYS A 797 -61.64 -50.06 35.76
C CYS A 797 -61.94 -49.80 34.28
N SER A 798 -63.17 -50.05 33.82
CA SER A 798 -63.58 -49.77 32.44
C SER A 798 -63.52 -48.27 32.12
N GLN A 799 -63.99 -47.40 33.04
CA GLN A 799 -63.83 -45.95 32.91
C GLN A 799 -62.37 -45.52 32.87
N GLN A 800 -61.53 -46.05 33.76
CA GLN A 800 -60.09 -45.76 33.76
C GLN A 800 -59.39 -46.21 32.47
N ILE A 801 -59.75 -47.38 31.93
CA ILE A 801 -59.24 -47.85 30.63
C ILE A 801 -59.69 -46.90 29.51
N SER A 802 -60.93 -46.40 29.55
CA SER A 802 -61.41 -45.44 28.56
C SER A 802 -60.69 -44.09 28.63
N GLU A 803 -60.41 -43.58 29.84
CA GLU A 803 -59.65 -42.34 30.05
C GLU A 803 -58.18 -42.49 29.63
N LEU A 804 -57.54 -43.59 30.02
CA LEU A 804 -56.17 -43.90 29.59
C LEU A 804 -56.07 -44.09 28.07
N SER A 805 -57.08 -44.71 27.45
CA SER A 805 -57.14 -44.83 25.99
C SER A 805 -57.19 -43.46 25.31
N LYS A 806 -58.04 -42.54 25.79
CA LYS A 806 -58.09 -41.17 25.26
C LYS A 806 -56.77 -40.43 25.40
N SER A 807 -56.12 -40.54 26.57
CA SER A 807 -54.81 -39.94 26.80
C SER A 807 -53.73 -40.55 25.90
N CYS A 808 -53.80 -41.86 25.62
CA CYS A 808 -52.89 -42.51 24.67
C CYS A 808 -53.12 -42.06 23.23
N ASP A 809 -54.36 -41.78 22.84
CA ASP A 809 -54.69 -41.26 21.50
C ASP A 809 -54.22 -39.81 21.34
N GLU A 810 -54.41 -38.95 22.34
CA GLU A 810 -53.86 -37.57 22.37
C GLU A 810 -52.33 -37.58 22.28
N LEU A 811 -51.64 -38.43 23.06
CA LEU A 811 -50.18 -38.57 22.99
C LEU A 811 -49.70 -39.11 21.64
N ARG A 812 -50.49 -39.94 20.95
CA ARG A 812 -50.16 -40.40 19.58
C ARG A 812 -50.29 -39.25 18.58
N GLU A 813 -51.30 -38.41 18.70
CA GLU A 813 -51.47 -37.22 17.86
C GLU A 813 -50.32 -36.22 18.06
N ASP A 814 -49.92 -35.96 19.32
CA ASP A 814 -48.78 -35.10 19.61
C ASP A 814 -47.47 -35.69 19.10
N LYS A 815 -47.26 -37.00 19.24
CA LYS A 815 -46.12 -37.70 18.65
C LYS A 815 -46.10 -37.57 17.12
N THR A 816 -47.25 -37.70 16.45
CA THR A 816 -47.32 -37.55 14.99
C THR A 816 -47.08 -36.09 14.55
N ARG A 817 -47.58 -35.09 15.29
CA ARG A 817 -47.28 -33.68 15.03
C ARG A 817 -45.80 -33.35 15.21
N LEU A 818 -45.19 -33.82 16.30
CA LEU A 818 -43.75 -33.67 16.55
C LEU A 818 -42.93 -34.36 15.46
N GLN A 819 -43.32 -35.58 15.06
CA GLN A 819 -42.64 -36.33 14.02
C GLN A 819 -42.73 -35.62 12.66
N ASN A 820 -43.86 -35.01 12.33
CA ASN A 820 -44.01 -34.20 11.12
C ASN A 820 -43.16 -32.93 11.18
N ARG A 821 -43.14 -32.23 12.32
CA ARG A 821 -42.28 -31.05 12.50
C ARG A 821 -40.80 -31.37 12.43
N CYS A 822 -40.37 -32.51 12.96
CA CYS A 822 -38.99 -33.00 12.81
C CYS A 822 -38.66 -33.32 11.35
N LYS A 823 -39.61 -33.85 10.56
CA LYS A 823 -39.41 -34.07 9.12
C LYS A 823 -39.31 -32.74 8.37
N GLU A 824 -40.21 -31.80 8.60
CA GLU A 824 -40.16 -30.47 7.99
C GLU A 824 -38.84 -29.74 8.29
N LEU A 825 -38.35 -29.82 9.53
CA LEU A 825 -37.05 -29.27 9.91
C LEU A 825 -35.88 -29.99 9.23
N HIS A 826 -36.00 -31.30 9.02
CA HIS A 826 -34.99 -32.08 8.30
C HIS A 826 -34.96 -31.70 6.81
N ASP A 827 -36.13 -31.59 6.18
CA ASP A 827 -36.27 -31.21 4.77
C ASP A 827 -35.73 -29.79 4.52
N LEU A 828 -36.04 -28.83 5.41
CA LEU A 828 -35.47 -27.47 5.35
C LEU A 828 -33.93 -27.46 5.50
N LEU A 829 -33.40 -28.30 6.39
CA LEU A 829 -31.95 -28.43 6.57
C LEU A 829 -31.29 -29.04 5.33
N GLU A 830 -31.95 -30.02 4.70
CA GLU A 830 -31.47 -30.65 3.47
C GLU A 830 -31.56 -29.70 2.27
N GLU A 831 -32.61 -28.90 2.14
CA GLU A 831 -32.72 -27.83 1.15
C GLU A 831 -31.61 -26.79 1.32
N SER A 832 -31.36 -26.32 2.55
CA SER A 832 -30.27 -25.38 2.83
C SER A 832 -28.90 -25.98 2.51
N ARG A 833 -28.69 -27.28 2.81
CA ARG A 833 -27.46 -28.00 2.46
C ARG A 833 -27.26 -28.06 0.94
N LEU A 834 -28.31 -28.40 0.18
CA LEU A 834 -28.28 -28.48 -1.28
C LEU A 834 -28.06 -27.09 -1.91
N GLN A 835 -28.65 -26.03 -1.36
CA GLN A 835 -28.44 -24.66 -1.82
C GLN A 835 -26.98 -24.21 -1.63
N ASN A 836 -26.38 -24.52 -0.48
CA ASN A 836 -24.97 -24.26 -0.21
C ASN A 836 -24.05 -25.07 -1.13
N GLU A 837 -24.37 -26.34 -1.39
CA GLU A 837 -23.64 -27.20 -2.33
C GLU A 837 -23.69 -26.63 -3.76
N SER A 838 -24.87 -26.19 -4.21
CA SER A 838 -25.05 -25.53 -5.51
C SER A 838 -24.25 -24.23 -5.63
N LEU A 839 -24.26 -23.38 -4.59
CA LEU A 839 -23.49 -22.13 -4.56
C LEU A 839 -21.97 -22.40 -4.60
N MET A 840 -21.51 -23.41 -3.88
CA MET A 840 -20.10 -23.84 -3.92
C MET A 840 -19.72 -24.37 -5.30
N GLU A 841 -20.59 -25.13 -5.96
CA GLU A 841 -20.37 -25.59 -7.33
C GLU A 841 -20.38 -24.46 -8.36
N GLU A 842 -21.25 -23.46 -8.18
CA GLU A 842 -21.30 -22.27 -9.04
C GLU A 842 -20.06 -21.38 -8.86
N SER A 843 -19.59 -21.20 -7.62
CA SER A 843 -18.31 -20.55 -7.30
C SER A 843 -17.13 -21.31 -7.93
N ARG A 844 -17.14 -22.65 -7.84
CA ARG A 844 -16.12 -23.50 -8.47
C ARG A 844 -16.15 -23.39 -9.99
N ARG A 845 -17.32 -23.36 -10.62
CA ARG A 845 -17.48 -23.15 -12.07
C ARG A 845 -17.01 -21.76 -12.49
N SER A 846 -17.36 -20.72 -11.76
CA SER A 846 -16.90 -19.35 -12.03
C SER A 846 -15.38 -19.25 -11.96
N ASN A 847 -14.75 -19.86 -10.95
CA ASN A 847 -13.30 -19.92 -10.82
C ASN A 847 -12.64 -20.72 -11.96
N LEU A 848 -13.23 -21.84 -12.37
CA LEU A 848 -12.74 -22.61 -13.52
C LEU A 848 -12.79 -21.77 -14.80
N ASN A 849 -13.91 -21.08 -15.05
CA ASN A 849 -14.07 -20.18 -16.20
C ASN A 849 -13.07 -19.02 -16.17
N HIS A 850 -12.79 -18.43 -15.00
CA HIS A 850 -11.75 -17.40 -14.87
C HIS A 850 -10.35 -17.96 -15.16
N GLN A 851 -10.06 -19.18 -14.69
CA GLN A 851 -8.78 -19.83 -14.94
C GLN A 851 -8.60 -20.18 -16.43
N GLU A 852 -9.66 -20.63 -17.10
CA GLU A 852 -9.67 -20.86 -18.55
C GLU A 852 -9.51 -19.56 -19.33
N ALA A 853 -10.22 -18.49 -18.95
CA ALA A 853 -10.04 -17.16 -19.53
C ALA A 853 -8.59 -16.66 -19.39
N LEU A 854 -7.99 -16.80 -18.21
CA LEU A 854 -6.58 -16.45 -17.98
C LEU A 854 -5.63 -17.30 -18.84
N LYS A 855 -5.90 -18.61 -19.01
CA LYS A 855 -5.11 -19.46 -19.91
C LYS A 855 -5.21 -18.99 -21.36
N THR A 856 -6.42 -18.65 -21.84
CA THR A 856 -6.59 -18.14 -23.21
C THR A 856 -5.89 -16.80 -23.43
N GLN A 857 -5.94 -15.89 -22.45
CA GLN A 857 -5.23 -14.60 -22.48
C GLN A 857 -3.70 -14.79 -22.47
N ARG A 858 -3.19 -15.75 -21.69
CA ARG A 858 -1.77 -16.13 -21.71
C ARG A 858 -1.36 -16.66 -23.09
N LEU A 859 -2.15 -17.55 -23.69
CA LEU A 859 -1.88 -18.09 -25.02
C LEU A 859 -1.91 -17.00 -26.11
N GLN A 860 -2.83 -16.05 -26.01
CA GLN A 860 -2.90 -14.90 -26.92
C GLN A 860 -1.65 -14.01 -26.79
N ASN A 861 -1.22 -13.69 -25.58
CA ASN A 861 0.02 -12.94 -25.34
C ASN A 861 1.25 -13.69 -25.86
N GLU A 862 1.33 -15.00 -25.63
CA GLU A 862 2.44 -15.83 -26.11
C GLU A 862 2.48 -15.89 -27.65
N THR A 863 1.32 -16.00 -28.29
CA THR A 863 1.19 -15.93 -29.76
C THR A 863 1.63 -14.57 -30.28
N LEU A 864 1.24 -13.48 -29.61
CA LEU A 864 1.62 -12.12 -29.99
C LEU A 864 3.13 -11.88 -29.82
N ILE A 865 3.71 -12.34 -28.70
CA ILE A 865 5.17 -12.34 -28.47
C ILE A 865 5.88 -13.14 -29.57
N SER A 866 5.34 -14.30 -29.97
CA SER A 866 5.89 -15.09 -31.07
C SER A 866 5.81 -14.36 -32.41
N CYS A 867 4.72 -13.64 -32.69
CA CYS A 867 4.58 -12.82 -33.89
C CYS A 867 5.60 -11.67 -33.91
N TYR A 868 5.76 -10.94 -32.80
CA TYR A 868 6.75 -9.86 -32.72
C TYR A 868 8.18 -10.38 -32.76
N LYS A 869 8.49 -11.52 -32.12
CA LYS A 869 9.79 -12.19 -32.26
C LYS A 869 10.09 -12.52 -33.71
N LYS A 870 9.14 -13.13 -34.43
CA LYS A 870 9.29 -13.45 -35.84
C LYS A 870 9.48 -12.20 -36.70
N GLN A 871 8.75 -11.13 -36.41
CA GLN A 871 8.91 -9.84 -37.12
C GLN A 871 10.29 -9.21 -36.86
N ILE A 872 10.82 -9.33 -35.64
CA ILE A 872 12.19 -8.90 -35.31
C ILE A 872 13.21 -9.77 -36.04
N GLU A 873 13.02 -11.09 -36.09
CA GLU A 873 13.89 -12.01 -36.85
C GLU A 873 13.87 -11.68 -38.35
N ASP A 874 12.70 -11.44 -38.93
CA ASP A 874 12.54 -11.05 -40.34
C ASP A 874 13.24 -9.70 -40.63
N LEU A 875 13.11 -8.71 -39.72
CA LEU A 875 13.79 -7.41 -39.84
C LEU A 875 15.32 -7.54 -39.67
N GLN A 876 15.79 -8.38 -38.75
CA GLN A 876 17.21 -8.68 -38.57
C GLN A 876 17.75 -9.40 -39.81
N GLU A 877 16.98 -10.31 -40.40
CA GLU A 877 17.35 -11.01 -41.63
C GLU A 877 17.41 -10.03 -42.83
N GLN A 878 16.47 -9.10 -42.94
CA GLN A 878 16.50 -8.02 -43.94
C GLN A 878 17.73 -7.11 -43.77
N HIS A 879 18.02 -6.67 -42.55
CA HIS A 879 19.22 -5.88 -42.26
C HIS A 879 20.52 -6.66 -42.48
N SER A 880 20.51 -7.98 -42.29
CA SER A 880 21.66 -8.85 -42.60
C SER A 880 21.87 -9.07 -44.10
N LYS A 881 20.83 -8.86 -44.92
CA LYS A 881 20.84 -8.96 -46.38
C LYS A 881 21.09 -7.62 -47.09
N GLU A 882 21.01 -6.48 -46.41
CA GLU A 882 21.39 -5.15 -46.92
C GLU A 882 22.90 -4.81 -47.06
N PRO A 883 23.89 -5.51 -46.42
CA PRO A 883 25.30 -5.16 -46.55
C PRO A 883 25.93 -5.30 -47.96
N PRO A 884 25.46 -6.14 -48.91
CA PRO A 884 26.11 -6.22 -50.21
C PRO A 884 25.57 -5.18 -51.22
N PHE A 885 24.47 -4.47 -50.95
CA PHE A 885 23.88 -3.56 -51.94
C PHE A 885 24.51 -2.15 -51.91
N ILE A 886 24.90 -1.65 -50.73
CA ILE A 886 25.32 -0.24 -50.56
C ILE A 886 26.80 0.01 -50.96
N ILE A 887 27.63 -1.02 -51.08
CA ILE A 887 29.05 -0.89 -51.47
C ILE A 887 29.21 -0.69 -52.99
N SER A 888 28.17 -0.92 -53.80
CA SER A 888 28.31 -0.99 -55.26
C SER A 888 28.12 0.33 -56.04
N ARG A 889 27.84 1.47 -55.38
CA ARG A 889 27.41 2.66 -56.13
C ARG A 889 27.77 4.00 -55.51
N THR A 890 29.05 4.40 -55.56
CA THR A 890 29.42 5.83 -55.69
C THR A 890 30.86 6.01 -56.21
N LEU A 891 30.99 6.50 -57.45
CA LEU A 891 32.03 7.40 -58.00
C LEU A 891 31.63 7.77 -59.47
N PRO A 892 32.09 8.88 -60.08
CA PRO A 892 31.25 10.09 -60.28
C PRO A 892 31.11 10.58 -61.74
N ALA A 893 30.12 11.43 -62.06
CA ALA A 893 30.15 12.38 -63.21
C ALA A 893 28.97 13.40 -63.21
N THR A 894 29.29 14.68 -63.01
CA THR A 894 28.89 15.95 -63.73
C THR A 894 27.43 16.25 -64.20
N PRO A 895 27.08 17.56 -64.40
CA PRO A 895 25.84 18.18 -63.89
C PRO A 895 24.77 18.55 -64.95
N ALA A 896 23.52 18.84 -64.52
CA ALA A 896 22.63 19.89 -65.07
C ALA A 896 21.25 19.99 -64.35
N THR A 897 21.04 21.14 -63.70
CA THR A 897 19.88 22.07 -63.77
C THR A 897 18.43 21.67 -63.38
N THR A 898 17.83 22.53 -62.51
CA THR A 898 16.39 22.86 -62.24
C THR A 898 15.51 21.78 -61.56
N THR A 899 14.62 22.00 -60.57
CA THR A 899 13.96 23.17 -59.90
C THR A 899 13.15 22.61 -58.69
N ILE A 900 13.20 23.28 -57.50
CA ILE A 900 12.13 23.60 -56.50
C ILE A 900 11.20 22.45 -55.96
N PRO A 901 10.73 22.41 -54.67
CA PRO A 901 11.34 22.70 -53.36
C PRO A 901 10.92 21.67 -52.25
N SER A 902 11.29 21.97 -50.99
CA SER A 902 10.68 21.56 -49.70
C SER A 902 11.54 20.65 -48.81
N GLN A 903 12.05 21.27 -47.76
CA GLN A 903 12.63 20.68 -46.55
C GLN A 903 12.18 21.59 -45.39
N PRO A 904 12.04 21.07 -44.15
CA PRO A 904 13.22 21.00 -43.28
C PRO A 904 13.36 19.69 -42.47
N PRO A 905 14.50 19.49 -41.79
CA PRO A 905 15.03 18.18 -41.42
C PRO A 905 15.03 17.88 -39.90
N ALA A 906 15.16 16.59 -39.56
CA ALA A 906 15.56 16.09 -38.24
C ALA A 906 17.06 15.73 -38.22
N PRO A 907 17.78 15.87 -37.08
CA PRO A 907 19.11 15.31 -36.92
C PRO A 907 19.10 13.96 -36.18
N LYS A 908 19.98 13.08 -36.63
CA LYS A 908 20.34 11.75 -36.09
C LYS A 908 21.24 11.89 -34.86
N ILE A 909 21.13 10.99 -33.87
CA ILE A 909 22.27 10.52 -33.06
C ILE A 909 22.13 9.01 -32.76
N ASN A 910 23.27 8.32 -32.93
CA ASN A 910 23.60 6.92 -32.75
C ASN A 910 23.35 6.37 -31.33
N LEU A 911 22.96 5.09 -31.27
CA LEU A 911 22.97 4.23 -30.10
C LEU A 911 23.90 3.03 -30.39
N LEU A 912 24.94 2.86 -29.58
CA LEU A 912 25.47 1.52 -29.29
C LEU A 912 26.08 1.48 -27.88
N LEU A 913 25.89 0.33 -27.24
CA LEU A 913 26.33 -0.16 -25.93
C LEU A 913 25.35 0.07 -24.76
N MET A 914 24.62 -0.99 -24.41
CA MET A 914 24.84 -1.62 -23.12
C MET A 914 24.46 -3.10 -23.11
N GLU A 915 25.27 -3.84 -22.36
CA GLU A 915 25.25 -5.27 -22.09
C GLU A 915 24.01 -5.68 -21.29
N ARG A 916 23.68 -6.97 -21.39
CA ARG A 916 22.45 -7.60 -20.93
C ARG A 916 22.81 -8.52 -19.76
N GLU A 917 22.28 -8.25 -18.57
CA GLU A 917 22.19 -9.21 -17.48
C GLU A 917 20.75 -9.72 -17.36
N ASP A 918 20.67 -11.06 -17.35
CA ASP A 918 19.79 -11.97 -16.61
C ASP A 918 18.27 -11.82 -16.66
N GLY A 919 17.66 -12.76 -17.40
CA GLY A 919 16.28 -13.18 -17.25
C GLY A 919 16.22 -14.52 -16.51
N GLU A 920 15.47 -14.52 -15.40
CA GLU A 920 15.06 -15.68 -14.62
C GLU A 920 14.16 -16.61 -15.45
N GLY A 921 14.38 -17.92 -15.31
CA GLY A 921 13.62 -18.96 -16.00
C GLY A 921 12.38 -19.41 -15.23
N SER A 922 11.50 -20.14 -15.94
CA SER A 922 10.90 -21.41 -15.49
C SER A 922 9.86 -21.88 -16.51
N GLU A 923 10.15 -22.95 -17.27
CA GLU A 923 9.15 -23.96 -17.61
C GLU A 923 9.76 -25.26 -18.18
N SER A 924 8.99 -26.34 -17.99
CA SER A 924 9.42 -27.73 -17.83
C SER A 924 9.33 -28.61 -19.09
N THR A 925 10.06 -29.73 -19.04
CA THR A 925 9.81 -31.04 -19.70
C THR A 925 9.84 -31.16 -21.23
N SER A 926 10.80 -31.92 -21.76
CA SER A 926 10.57 -33.26 -22.38
C SER A 926 11.70 -33.67 -23.36
N SER A 927 12.01 -34.97 -23.35
CA SER A 927 12.63 -35.80 -24.40
C SER A 927 14.04 -35.48 -24.95
N HIS A 928 15.03 -36.26 -24.45
CA HIS A 928 15.98 -37.15 -25.16
C HIS A 928 16.12 -37.05 -26.70
N PRO A 929 17.22 -37.51 -27.35
CA PRO A 929 18.63 -37.69 -26.95
C PRO A 929 19.67 -37.23 -28.02
N GLN A 930 20.97 -37.21 -27.68
CA GLN A 930 22.04 -38.01 -28.33
C GLN A 930 23.46 -37.42 -28.16
N ASN A 931 24.39 -38.36 -27.97
CA ASN A 931 25.84 -38.32 -28.20
C ASN A 931 26.77 -37.69 -27.13
N LEU A 932 27.10 -38.55 -26.16
CA LEU A 932 28.47 -39.01 -25.82
C LEU A 932 29.58 -38.73 -26.88
N PRO A 933 30.88 -38.89 -26.54
CA PRO A 933 31.55 -38.83 -25.23
C PRO A 933 32.91 -38.09 -25.28
N SER A 934 33.54 -37.90 -24.10
CA SER A 934 34.89 -38.42 -23.79
C SER A 934 35.85 -37.44 -23.10
N ALA A 935 36.22 -37.88 -21.90
CA ALA A 935 37.60 -38.16 -21.48
C ALA A 935 38.46 -37.05 -20.85
N THR A 936 38.53 -37.16 -19.53
CA THR A 936 39.73 -37.55 -18.74
C THR A 936 41.04 -36.76 -18.92
N ARG A 937 41.62 -36.41 -17.76
CA ARG A 937 42.97 -36.80 -17.29
C ARG A 937 43.94 -35.63 -17.01
N ARG A 938 44.40 -35.50 -15.75
CA ARG A 938 45.79 -35.75 -15.27
C ARG A 938 46.18 -34.90 -14.02
N LYS A 939 46.31 -35.59 -12.88
CA LYS A 939 47.53 -35.80 -12.05
C LYS A 939 48.52 -34.63 -11.75
N SER A 940 48.54 -34.25 -10.44
CA SER A 940 49.63 -34.39 -9.43
C SER A 940 50.89 -33.50 -9.36
N SER A 941 51.30 -33.26 -8.08
CA SER A 941 52.66 -33.10 -7.48
C SER A 941 53.18 -31.67 -7.20
N ASN A 942 53.94 -31.34 -6.14
CA ASN A 942 54.19 -31.90 -4.79
C ASN A 942 54.90 -30.82 -3.92
N SER A 943 54.79 -30.93 -2.59
CA SER A 943 55.81 -30.65 -1.55
C SER A 943 56.42 -29.24 -1.31
N SER A 944 56.21 -28.68 -0.10
CA SER A 944 57.25 -28.41 0.93
C SER A 944 56.66 -27.81 2.24
N GLN A 945 57.31 -28.10 3.38
CA GLN A 945 56.84 -27.97 4.77
C GLN A 945 57.60 -26.82 5.52
N PRO A 946 57.39 -26.58 6.84
CA PRO A 946 56.58 -25.55 7.56
C PRO A 946 57.49 -24.45 8.22
N PRO A 947 57.21 -23.80 9.40
CA PRO A 947 55.98 -23.37 10.10
C PRO A 947 55.97 -21.84 10.43
N GLN A 948 54.81 -21.20 10.71
CA GLN A 948 54.67 -20.18 11.78
C GLN A 948 53.24 -19.64 11.95
N GLN A 949 52.98 -19.18 13.17
CA GLN A 949 51.71 -18.77 13.77
C GLN A 949 51.17 -17.45 13.20
N GLN A 950 49.86 -17.34 12.99
CA GLN A 950 48.91 -16.46 13.72
C GLN A 950 47.63 -16.20 12.92
N ARG A 951 46.52 -16.30 13.66
CA ARG A 951 45.16 -15.77 13.48
C ARG A 951 44.90 -14.88 12.25
N THR A 952 43.92 -15.26 11.43
CA THR A 952 42.70 -14.46 11.18
C THR A 952 41.56 -15.39 10.75
N ARG A 953 40.36 -15.07 11.23
CA ARG A 953 39.08 -15.69 10.90
C ARG A 953 38.81 -15.52 9.40
N SER A 954 38.68 -16.62 8.66
CA SER A 954 38.09 -16.60 7.31
C SER A 954 36.83 -17.47 7.33
N ASN A 955 35.75 -16.86 6.85
CA ASN A 955 34.43 -17.44 6.59
C ASN A 955 34.54 -18.90 6.16
N ARG A 956 33.96 -19.79 6.98
CA ARG A 956 33.75 -21.19 6.63
C ARG A 956 32.56 -21.24 5.69
N ASP A 957 32.77 -21.90 4.55
CA ASP A 957 31.77 -22.28 3.58
C ASP A 957 30.50 -22.78 4.27
N LEU A 958 29.45 -21.96 4.25
CA LEU A 958 28.12 -22.34 4.66
C LEU A 958 27.36 -22.76 3.42
N ILE A 959 26.85 -23.99 3.46
CA ILE A 959 25.93 -24.51 2.46
C ILE A 959 24.62 -23.72 2.61
N PRO A 960 24.06 -23.14 1.52
CA PRO A 960 22.83 -22.35 1.58
C PRO A 960 21.67 -23.11 2.22
N LEU A 961 20.86 -22.39 2.99
CA LEU A 961 19.74 -22.93 3.77
C LEU A 961 18.74 -23.73 2.91
N ASP A 962 18.55 -23.31 1.65
CA ASP A 962 17.67 -23.96 0.68
C ASP A 962 18.16 -25.36 0.26
N GLU A 963 19.46 -25.61 0.25
CA GLU A 963 20.05 -26.90 -0.12
C GLU A 963 19.96 -27.92 1.04
N LEU A 964 19.86 -27.44 2.29
CA LEU A 964 19.61 -28.28 3.46
C LEU A 964 18.13 -28.65 3.61
N LEU A 965 17.22 -27.71 3.34
CA LEU A 965 15.78 -27.92 3.45
C LEU A 965 15.20 -28.79 2.32
N ASN A 966 15.84 -28.79 1.15
CA ASN A 966 15.41 -29.59 -0.01
C ASN A 966 15.91 -31.05 -0.03
N SER A 967 16.79 -31.48 0.90
CA SER A 967 17.11 -32.91 1.03
C SER A 967 16.03 -33.60 1.87
N SER A 968 15.03 -34.17 1.19
CA SER A 968 13.83 -34.78 1.75
C SER A 968 14.11 -35.96 2.69
N PHE A 969 13.25 -36.05 3.71
CA PHE A 969 13.40 -36.83 4.94
C PHE A 969 12.83 -38.27 4.86
N ASP A 970 12.64 -38.81 3.66
CA ASP A 970 11.77 -39.98 3.47
C ASP A 970 12.50 -41.14 2.78
N ASP A 971 13.08 -42.04 3.56
CA ASP A 971 13.41 -43.41 3.14
C ASP A 971 13.27 -44.36 4.33
N GLY A 972 12.06 -44.36 4.90
CA GLY A 972 11.74 -45.02 6.15
C GLY A 972 10.31 -45.54 6.22
N SER A 973 9.79 -46.16 5.16
CA SER A 973 8.58 -46.99 5.28
C SER A 973 8.37 -47.91 4.08
N THR A 974 8.70 -49.20 4.23
CA THR A 974 7.95 -50.33 3.63
C THR A 974 8.42 -51.63 4.29
N VAL A 975 7.84 -51.95 5.45
CA VAL A 975 7.89 -53.29 6.05
C VAL A 975 6.45 -53.71 6.31
N PHE A 976 5.84 -54.39 5.34
CA PHE A 976 4.89 -55.50 5.50
C PHE A 976 4.32 -55.88 4.13
N GLU A 977 4.79 -56.98 3.54
CA GLU A 977 3.96 -58.14 3.21
C GLU A 977 4.83 -59.24 2.56
N ALA A 978 4.44 -60.47 2.86
CA ALA A 978 5.18 -61.68 2.60
C ALA A 978 4.94 -62.23 1.17
N ASP A 979 5.87 -63.08 0.78
CA ASP A 979 5.70 -64.22 -0.13
C ASP A 979 5.96 -63.99 -1.64
N SER A 980 7.20 -64.29 -2.08
CA SER A 980 7.46 -65.27 -3.15
C SER A 980 8.96 -65.34 -3.51
N VAL A 981 9.52 -66.53 -3.30
CA VAL A 981 10.62 -67.25 -3.99
C VAL A 981 11.50 -66.52 -5.04
N ALA A 982 12.81 -66.76 -4.90
CA ALA A 982 13.85 -66.92 -5.95
C ALA A 982 14.98 -65.87 -6.03
N ASP A 983 16.15 -66.29 -5.50
CA ASP A 983 17.45 -66.38 -6.17
C ASP A 983 18.12 -65.10 -6.76
N HIS A 984 19.21 -64.66 -6.13
CA HIS A 984 20.57 -64.63 -6.69
C HIS A 984 21.50 -63.59 -6.02
N SER A 985 22.69 -64.10 -5.68
CA SER A 985 23.93 -63.50 -5.20
C SER A 985 24.47 -62.25 -5.92
N ALA A 986 25.03 -61.27 -5.16
CA ALA A 986 26.38 -60.71 -5.37
C ALA A 986 26.79 -59.61 -4.34
N SER A 987 27.69 -59.95 -3.42
CA SER A 987 28.86 -59.16 -2.96
C SER A 987 28.78 -57.63 -2.82
N GLY A 988 28.38 -57.13 -1.64
CA GLY A 988 28.81 -55.83 -1.10
C GLY A 988 29.86 -56.02 0.00
N SER A 989 31.07 -55.48 -0.17
CA SER A 989 32.11 -55.56 0.85
C SER A 989 31.74 -54.69 2.07
N PRO A 990 31.79 -55.19 3.31
CA PRO A 990 31.40 -54.43 4.52
C PRO A 990 32.23 -53.17 4.76
N THR A 991 33.36 -53.03 4.08
CA THR A 991 34.21 -51.83 4.12
C THR A 991 33.57 -50.65 3.40
N VAL A 992 32.84 -50.90 2.31
CA VAL A 992 32.18 -49.84 1.51
C VAL A 992 30.95 -49.30 2.23
N GLU A 993 30.19 -50.18 2.89
CA GLU A 993 29.06 -49.80 3.74
C GLU A 993 29.53 -49.02 4.98
N LEU A 994 30.67 -49.40 5.58
CA LEU A 994 31.27 -48.63 6.69
C LEU A 994 31.75 -47.23 6.23
N GLN A 995 32.29 -47.13 5.02
CA GLN A 995 32.70 -45.84 4.44
C GLN A 995 31.47 -44.94 4.20
N HIS A 996 30.42 -45.51 3.62
CA HIS A 996 29.18 -44.79 3.33
C HIS A 996 28.44 -44.34 4.60
N THR A 997 28.46 -45.16 5.66
CA THR A 997 27.92 -44.77 6.97
C THR A 997 28.76 -43.70 7.67
N LYS A 998 30.09 -43.73 7.54
CA LYS A 998 30.97 -42.63 8.00
C LYS A 998 30.73 -41.33 7.23
N ASP A 999 30.52 -41.40 5.91
CA ASP A 999 30.22 -40.22 5.09
C ASP A 999 28.83 -39.65 5.42
N LYS A 1000 27.84 -40.51 5.69
CA LYS A 1000 26.53 -40.08 6.21
C LYS A 1000 26.65 -39.46 7.60
N LEU A 1001 27.44 -40.06 8.51
CA LEU A 1001 27.65 -39.56 9.86
C LEU A 1001 28.34 -38.20 9.84
N THR A 1002 29.40 -38.03 9.04
CA THR A 1002 30.11 -36.75 8.93
C THR A 1002 29.24 -35.65 8.34
N LYS A 1003 28.36 -35.97 7.37
CA LYS A 1003 27.32 -35.04 6.85
C LYS A 1003 26.29 -34.67 7.92
N GLN A 1004 25.85 -35.63 8.73
CA GLN A 1004 24.92 -35.34 9.83
C GLN A 1004 25.60 -34.52 10.94
N GLU A 1005 26.86 -34.82 11.28
CA GLU A 1005 27.63 -34.03 12.24
C GLU A 1005 27.88 -32.60 11.75
N SER A 1006 28.14 -32.37 10.45
CA SER A 1006 28.27 -31.01 9.92
C SER A 1006 26.94 -30.26 9.95
N ARG A 1007 25.82 -30.93 9.68
CA ARG A 1007 24.46 -30.36 9.80
C ARG A 1007 24.14 -29.96 11.24
N VAL A 1008 24.39 -30.85 12.21
CA VAL A 1008 24.19 -30.55 13.63
C VAL A 1008 25.05 -29.38 14.08
N ARG A 1009 26.34 -29.31 13.67
CA ARG A 1009 27.20 -28.16 13.98
C ARG A 1009 26.66 -26.85 13.39
N HIS A 1010 26.09 -26.89 12.18
CA HIS A 1010 25.52 -25.70 11.54
C HIS A 1010 24.22 -25.25 12.20
N LEU A 1011 23.30 -26.17 12.49
CA LEU A 1011 22.08 -25.88 13.26
C LEU A 1011 22.40 -25.33 14.65
N THR A 1012 23.43 -25.87 15.30
CA THR A 1012 23.90 -25.35 16.60
C THR A 1012 24.43 -23.92 16.49
N ALA A 1013 25.11 -23.59 15.38
CA ALA A 1013 25.59 -22.22 15.14
C ALA A 1013 24.43 -21.25 14.85
N LEU A 1014 23.45 -21.66 14.04
CA LEU A 1014 22.25 -20.87 13.77
C LEU A 1014 21.41 -20.67 15.03
N LEU A 1015 21.31 -21.69 15.89
CA LEU A 1015 20.64 -21.57 17.18
C LEU A 1015 21.35 -20.56 18.08
N ALA A 1016 22.68 -20.62 18.16
CA ALA A 1016 23.47 -19.67 18.95
C ALA A 1016 23.35 -18.22 18.41
N GLU A 1017 23.27 -18.04 17.09
CA GLU A 1017 23.04 -16.72 16.46
C GLU A 1017 21.61 -16.21 16.75
N ALA A 1018 20.60 -17.07 16.67
CA ALA A 1018 19.23 -16.73 17.04
C ALA A 1018 19.09 -16.40 18.53
N GLU A 1019 19.76 -17.15 19.42
CA GLU A 1019 19.81 -16.85 20.87
C GLU A 1019 20.51 -15.50 21.14
N GLN A 1020 21.58 -15.20 20.41
CA GLN A 1020 22.28 -13.92 20.52
C GLN A 1020 21.39 -12.75 20.05
N ASP A 1021 20.67 -12.91 18.95
CA ASP A 1021 19.78 -11.88 18.43
C ASP A 1021 18.54 -11.70 19.31
N LEU A 1022 18.02 -12.78 19.89
CA LEU A 1022 16.99 -12.71 20.92
C LEU A 1022 17.46 -11.90 22.14
N ALA A 1023 18.71 -12.10 22.59
CA ALA A 1023 19.28 -11.34 23.70
C ALA A 1023 19.41 -9.84 23.38
N LYS A 1024 19.85 -9.49 22.16
CA LYS A 1024 19.92 -8.10 21.69
C LYS A 1024 18.53 -7.45 21.61
N LEU A 1025 17.56 -8.16 21.03
CA LEU A 1025 16.18 -7.68 20.92
C LEU A 1025 15.56 -7.49 22.31
N THR A 1026 15.88 -8.36 23.27
CA THR A 1026 15.43 -8.24 24.66
C THR A 1026 16.02 -6.99 25.31
N GLN A 1027 17.32 -6.74 25.18
CA GLN A 1027 17.98 -5.52 25.70
C GLN A 1027 17.42 -4.25 25.04
N LEU A 1028 17.21 -4.26 23.73
CA LEU A 1028 16.61 -3.13 23.02
C LEU A 1028 15.17 -2.88 23.48
N ASN A 1029 14.40 -3.93 23.74
CA ASN A 1029 13.03 -3.84 24.26
C ASN A 1029 13.01 -3.24 25.67
N GLU A 1030 13.96 -3.61 26.54
CA GLU A 1030 14.13 -3.00 27.86
C GLU A 1030 14.50 -1.51 27.76
N LEU A 1031 15.44 -1.15 26.88
CA LEU A 1031 15.83 0.24 26.64
C LEU A 1031 14.67 1.07 26.07
N LEU A 1032 13.92 0.54 25.11
CA LEU A 1032 12.75 1.20 24.54
C LEU A 1032 11.64 1.38 25.58
N LYS A 1033 11.37 0.37 26.40
CA LYS A 1033 10.42 0.48 27.51
C LYS A 1033 10.85 1.57 28.50
N GLU A 1034 12.14 1.65 28.82
CA GLU A 1034 12.62 2.71 29.72
C GLU A 1034 12.59 4.10 29.08
N GLU A 1035 12.85 4.21 27.77
CA GLU A 1035 12.75 5.48 27.05
C GLU A 1035 11.28 5.94 26.91
N VAL A 1036 10.35 5.01 26.69
CA VAL A 1036 8.90 5.31 26.74
C VAL A 1036 8.50 5.79 28.14
N ARG A 1037 8.90 5.06 29.20
CA ARG A 1037 8.64 5.52 30.58
C ARG A 1037 9.30 6.86 30.87
N ARG A 1038 10.51 7.12 30.36
CA ARG A 1038 11.21 8.40 30.51
C ARG A 1038 10.45 9.52 29.81
N HIS A 1039 9.93 9.26 28.61
CA HIS A 1039 9.16 10.22 27.83
C HIS A 1039 7.80 10.51 28.49
N GLU A 1040 7.09 9.48 28.98
CA GLU A 1040 5.87 9.64 29.78
C GLU A 1040 6.13 10.49 31.04
N ARG A 1041 7.20 10.20 31.78
CA ARG A 1041 7.63 11.02 32.93
C ARG A 1041 7.99 12.45 32.53
N ALA A 1042 8.49 12.70 31.31
CA ALA A 1042 8.77 14.05 30.80
C ALA A 1042 7.50 14.83 30.48
N ILE A 1043 6.53 14.19 29.80
CA ILE A 1043 5.21 14.79 29.49
C ILE A 1043 4.44 15.08 30.78
N GLU A 1044 4.48 14.18 31.76
CA GLU A 1044 3.86 14.43 33.07
C GLU A 1044 4.54 15.56 33.84
N ARG A 1045 5.88 15.68 33.77
CA ARG A 1045 6.62 16.82 34.35
C ARG A 1045 6.17 18.15 33.74
N GLU A 1046 5.97 18.21 32.43
CA GLU A 1046 5.52 19.41 31.72
C GLU A 1046 4.19 19.97 32.27
N LYS A 1047 3.24 19.09 32.61
CA LYS A 1047 1.99 19.48 33.28
C LYS A 1047 2.24 20.19 34.61
N HIS A 1048 3.31 19.83 35.31
CA HIS A 1048 3.71 20.41 36.60
C HIS A 1048 4.75 21.55 36.48
N VAL A 1049 5.26 21.87 35.28
CA VAL A 1049 6.23 22.96 35.03
C VAL A 1049 5.68 24.34 35.39
N HIS A 1050 4.38 24.57 35.20
CA HIS A 1050 3.67 25.78 35.62
C HIS A 1050 3.76 26.04 37.15
N ASN A 1051 4.11 25.01 37.93
CA ASN A 1051 4.30 25.08 39.37
C ASN A 1051 5.79 25.19 39.77
N SER A 1052 6.64 25.73 38.89
CA SER A 1052 8.09 25.86 39.08
C SER A 1052 8.49 26.65 40.33
N GLU A 1053 7.72 27.68 40.72
CA GLU A 1053 7.99 28.46 41.94
C GLU A 1053 7.70 27.65 43.22
N TYR A 1054 6.66 26.80 43.22
CA TYR A 1054 6.41 25.86 44.32
C TYR A 1054 7.48 24.77 44.38
N LEU A 1055 7.88 24.22 43.24
CA LEU A 1055 8.98 23.26 43.16
C LEU A 1055 10.27 23.86 43.70
N LYS A 1056 10.60 25.10 43.32
CA LYS A 1056 11.74 25.85 43.87
C LYS A 1056 11.64 25.96 45.39
N ASN A 1057 10.46 26.28 45.94
CA ASN A 1057 10.26 26.35 47.39
C ASN A 1057 10.39 24.99 48.09
N VAL A 1058 9.89 23.91 47.46
CA VAL A 1058 9.98 22.53 47.97
C VAL A 1058 11.43 22.04 47.93
N ILE A 1059 12.17 22.27 46.83
CA ILE A 1059 13.60 21.96 46.70
C ILE A 1059 14.41 22.78 47.71
N PHE A 1060 14.12 24.07 47.85
CA PHE A 1060 14.80 24.93 48.82
C PHE A 1060 14.59 24.45 50.25
N LYS A 1061 13.36 24.05 50.62
CA LYS A 1061 13.08 23.40 51.92
C LYS A 1061 13.80 22.05 52.04
N PHE A 1062 13.81 21.22 50.99
CA PHE A 1062 14.49 19.93 51.00
C PHE A 1062 16.01 20.06 51.22
N LEU A 1063 16.64 21.09 50.63
CA LEU A 1063 18.07 21.37 50.76
C LEU A 1063 18.43 22.00 52.11
N THR A 1064 17.57 22.83 52.68
CA THR A 1064 17.83 23.59 53.92
C THR A 1064 17.50 22.83 55.20
N LEU A 1065 16.61 21.84 55.15
CA LEU A 1065 16.32 20.98 56.29
C LEU A 1065 17.53 20.08 56.62
N ASN A 1066 17.60 19.56 57.84
CA ASN A 1066 18.58 18.52 58.22
C ASN A 1066 18.01 17.12 57.91
N SER A 1067 18.86 16.11 57.75
CA SER A 1067 18.41 14.73 57.47
C SER A 1067 17.48 14.23 58.57
N GLY A 1068 16.27 13.79 58.23
CA GLY A 1068 15.21 13.44 59.18
C GLY A 1068 13.85 13.27 58.52
N ASP A 1069 12.83 12.93 59.31
CA ASP A 1069 11.49 12.58 58.82
C ASP A 1069 10.90 13.66 57.91
N GLU A 1070 11.10 14.94 58.19
CA GLU A 1070 10.59 16.05 57.38
C GLU A 1070 11.12 16.04 55.94
N LYS A 1071 12.38 15.63 55.70
CA LYS A 1071 12.89 15.45 54.33
C LYS A 1071 12.22 14.27 53.64
N SER A 1072 11.97 13.17 54.35
CA SER A 1072 11.31 11.99 53.78
C SER A 1072 9.87 12.28 53.34
N HIS A 1073 9.16 13.17 54.06
CA HIS A 1073 7.81 13.61 53.70
C HIS A 1073 7.78 14.50 52.44
N LEU A 1074 8.90 15.15 52.10
CA LEU A 1074 9.05 15.93 50.88
C LEU A 1074 9.39 15.07 49.64
N VAL A 1075 9.86 13.83 49.81
CA VAL A 1075 10.18 12.93 48.68
C VAL A 1075 8.96 12.56 47.85
N PRO A 1076 7.79 12.19 48.42
CA PRO A 1076 6.57 11.98 47.64
C PRO A 1076 6.12 13.23 46.87
N VAL A 1077 6.30 14.41 47.45
CA VAL A 1077 5.96 15.69 46.81
C VAL A 1077 6.90 15.96 45.63
N LEU A 1078 8.21 15.78 45.82
CA LEU A 1078 9.20 15.86 44.76
C LEU A 1078 8.95 14.82 43.66
N ASN A 1079 8.60 13.59 44.02
CA ASN A 1079 8.27 12.55 43.05
C ASN A 1079 6.99 12.87 42.25
N THR A 1080 6.00 13.47 42.88
CA THR A 1080 4.77 13.88 42.19
C THR A 1080 5.03 14.97 41.14
N ILE A 1081 5.93 15.92 41.46
CA ILE A 1081 6.23 17.08 40.60
C ILE A 1081 7.30 16.74 39.54
N LEU A 1082 8.35 16.01 39.92
CA LEU A 1082 9.49 15.68 39.07
C LEU A 1082 9.37 14.31 38.39
N ARG A 1083 8.37 13.48 38.75
CA ARG A 1083 8.14 12.13 38.21
C ARG A 1083 9.45 11.36 38.09
N LEU A 1084 10.06 11.15 39.24
CA LEU A 1084 11.37 10.52 39.36
C LEU A 1084 11.24 9.03 39.06
N SER A 1085 12.29 8.42 38.54
CA SER A 1085 12.33 6.97 38.37
C SER A 1085 12.23 6.28 39.74
N PRO A 1086 11.82 5.00 39.80
CA PRO A 1086 11.86 4.23 41.04
C PRO A 1086 13.25 4.23 41.69
N GLU A 1087 14.31 4.14 40.87
CA GLU A 1087 15.70 4.21 41.33
C GLU A 1087 16.08 5.58 41.89
N GLU A 1088 15.67 6.66 41.23
CA GLU A 1088 15.91 8.05 41.67
C GLU A 1088 15.15 8.36 42.96
N THR A 1089 13.91 7.90 43.06
CA THR A 1089 13.07 8.01 44.27
C THR A 1089 13.68 7.21 45.42
N GLN A 1090 14.24 6.03 45.14
CA GLN A 1090 14.95 5.23 46.13
C GLN A 1090 16.22 5.93 46.61
N LYS A 1091 17.02 6.51 45.70
CA LYS A 1091 18.20 7.32 46.05
C LYS A 1091 17.82 8.55 46.90
N LEU A 1092 16.77 9.27 46.54
CA LEU A 1092 16.26 10.41 47.32
C LEU A 1092 15.74 10.00 48.70
N ASN A 1093 15.08 8.84 48.81
CA ASN A 1093 14.68 8.28 50.10
C ASN A 1093 15.88 7.88 50.97
N ASN A 1094 16.92 7.29 50.38
CA ASN A 1094 18.14 6.93 51.09
C ASN A 1094 18.87 8.18 51.63
N VAL A 1095 18.92 9.25 50.83
CA VAL A 1095 19.47 10.56 51.23
C VAL A 1095 18.59 11.23 52.29
N ALA A 1096 17.26 11.15 52.17
CA ALA A 1096 16.33 11.74 53.14
C ALA A 1096 16.38 11.03 54.51
N ARG A 1097 16.59 9.71 54.53
CA ARG A 1097 16.73 8.89 55.74
C ARG A 1097 18.14 8.92 56.35
N GLY A 1098 19.11 9.54 55.67
CA GLY A 1098 20.50 9.63 56.15
C GLY A 1098 21.27 8.30 56.10
N THR A 1099 20.77 7.32 55.35
CA THR A 1099 21.34 5.96 55.24
C THR A 1099 22.60 5.90 54.37
N ASP A 1100 22.85 6.90 53.51
CA ASP A 1100 24.12 7.05 52.80
C ASP A 1100 25.15 7.75 53.70
N GLY A 1101 25.77 6.95 54.57
CA GLY A 1101 26.89 7.36 55.41
C GLY A 1101 28.13 7.67 54.58
N GLY A 1102 28.29 8.93 54.18
CA GLY A 1102 29.50 9.37 53.50
C GLY A 1102 29.48 10.82 53.03
N GLY A 1103 29.43 11.79 53.95
CA GLY A 1103 30.04 13.13 53.92
C GLY A 1103 30.26 13.92 52.61
N ARG A 1104 29.61 13.61 51.49
CA ARG A 1104 29.61 14.40 50.25
C ARG A 1104 28.18 14.75 49.96
N GLY A 1105 27.83 16.00 50.27
CA GLY A 1105 26.60 16.60 49.80
C GLY A 1105 26.51 16.58 48.27
N TRP A 1106 25.32 16.90 47.78
CA TRP A 1106 24.83 16.95 46.40
C TRP A 1106 25.81 17.40 45.29
N THR A 1107 26.91 18.06 45.63
CA THR A 1107 28.04 18.38 44.74
C THR A 1107 28.64 17.21 43.95
N GLY A 1108 28.48 15.95 44.40
CA GLY A 1108 28.99 14.78 43.67
C GLY A 1108 28.12 14.31 42.50
N ILE A 1109 26.84 14.69 42.45
CA ILE A 1109 25.88 14.19 41.44
C ILE A 1109 25.76 15.15 40.25
N LEU A 1110 26.11 16.42 40.43
CA LEU A 1110 26.05 17.45 39.38
C LEU A 1110 27.27 17.48 38.44
N TRP A 1111 28.29 16.64 38.69
CA TRP A 1111 29.56 16.62 37.96
C TRP A 1111 29.89 15.27 37.29
N ASN A 1112 28.89 14.41 37.10
CA ASN A 1112 29.02 13.18 36.31
C ASN A 1112 27.93 13.08 35.26
#